data_AF-L2F9W5-F1
#
_entry.id   AF-L2F9W5-F1
#
_cell.length_a   1.000
_cell.length_b   1.000
_cell.length_c   1.000
_cell.angle_alpha   90.00
_cell.angle_beta   90.00
_cell.angle_gamma   90.00
#
_symmetry.space_group_name_H-M   'P 1'
#
loop_
_entity.id
_entity.type
_entity.pdbx_description
1 polymer ?
#
loop_
_entity_poly.entity_id
_entity_poly.type
_entity_poly.pdbx_seq_one_letter_code
_entity_poly.pdbx_strand_id
1 'polypeptide(L)'
;MTNQPQKSYAGIVTGFGEAPYQHDENNSPSYFVQLKMDNGQDRTIWAMGLRESIEKFNIQPGEAVNLLDMGAQDGSKRHIWEVERHEPYQNLQNSIEPDIEQERQAPTNTPKLLDFDKLPSNIKNNYVAVAKNRLLQDEKVNFYDKDDKNQVNIAFEYRNNSLHTSRQDEKTIHAMLDLAQSKNWTAIKLKGTEEFKQKAWLEASLRGIATKGYQPNEKDLAELQLKQTARTTNEVNMEAQKAPEPQQQSKTQEVKAEQTAPIVDGKLTSSNLDNQAKNQAYLEKIGSDFSGATAKNISNSFDKTREYANDFVSNGAEQKELVNFHNGYKAIISKNNLDKMLSNKAHEKSANLPLHLTAVANADKLFENAVFGWQHKDKDEKSGNHIHRAIAPLKIDDQIYVAKLTVKELAREQGNRFYSLEAVEIEQSKSPIPEMVREDLNKQDLSQHRHNRALIDTIVQNAQQYNSTHEKTTPNLQNNNNLPRFAFAVLNTDEYELSEIEKLRHAVHIRDNETYENYVIGTYASEYDDKQFVGVIADYYESDLDYQQKLIGNDNREQVFAKLGMHKELKDVIAFVDGDKDLTTDELDKHLSKDNLQTIVKDTPNLSKHMQVAYNNAQMAGFDKQTLSYMTMAMLGEYDTTWHNKDNVEKNEAILEAVSDILEDDKQKYNQFIDNFSKATNLNLSYMKLEVATAETVTDNRQPLSQDEVSLKQSFSNIGEYSLNQDQLNAIENWRRYLTEAYQDSPDFIAKKINDLNDKIPDIAGGKFNLPPIPDNKIMPTVETPSIHSSNHDRTR
;
A
#
# COMPACT_ATOMS: atom_id res chain seq x y z
N MET A 1 15.20 -30.00 -27.98
CA MET A 1 15.08 -29.37 -29.32
C MET A 1 16.41 -28.71 -29.65
N THR A 2 16.87 -28.84 -30.88
CA THR A 2 18.19 -28.35 -31.34
C THR A 2 18.25 -26.82 -31.36
N ASN A 3 19.21 -26.22 -30.66
CA ASN A 3 19.55 -24.80 -30.72
C ASN A 3 20.01 -24.43 -32.14
N GLN A 4 19.10 -23.94 -32.98
CA GLN A 4 19.49 -23.12 -34.12
C GLN A 4 19.67 -21.67 -33.66
N PRO A 5 20.69 -20.94 -34.15
CA PRO A 5 20.88 -19.54 -33.79
C PRO A 5 19.70 -18.71 -34.29
N GLN A 6 19.04 -18.00 -33.38
CA GLN A 6 17.98 -17.03 -33.72
C GLN A 6 18.56 -15.95 -34.64
N LYS A 7 17.85 -15.61 -35.73
CA LYS A 7 18.27 -14.58 -36.68
C LYS A 7 17.64 -13.25 -36.29
N SER A 8 18.46 -12.21 -36.10
CA SER A 8 18.00 -10.84 -35.85
C SER A 8 18.40 -9.87 -36.96
N TYR A 9 17.60 -8.82 -37.14
CA TYR A 9 17.78 -7.78 -38.14
C TYR A 9 17.43 -6.42 -37.52
N ALA A 10 18.24 -5.39 -37.79
CA ALA A 10 17.97 -4.02 -37.34
C ALA A 10 18.08 -3.05 -38.52
N GLY A 11 17.17 -2.09 -38.59
CA GLY A 11 17.21 -1.04 -39.61
C GLY A 11 15.95 -0.19 -39.63
N ILE A 12 15.95 0.80 -40.52
CA ILE A 12 14.78 1.66 -40.75
C ILE A 12 13.83 0.96 -41.70
N VAL A 13 12.57 0.81 -41.31
CA VAL A 13 11.55 0.22 -42.17
C VAL A 13 11.31 1.12 -43.37
N THR A 14 11.51 0.61 -44.58
CA THR A 14 11.25 1.36 -45.83
C THR A 14 9.97 0.93 -46.53
N GLY A 15 9.45 -0.26 -46.20
CA GLY A 15 8.17 -0.75 -46.68
C GLY A 15 7.86 -2.16 -46.16
N PHE A 16 6.60 -2.56 -46.19
CA PHE A 16 6.15 -3.90 -45.82
C PHE A 16 4.83 -4.23 -46.51
N GLY A 17 4.45 -5.49 -46.55
CA GLY A 17 3.13 -5.90 -47.05
C GLY A 17 3.06 -7.33 -47.53
N GLU A 18 1.92 -7.69 -48.09
CA GLU A 18 1.70 -8.98 -48.72
C GLU A 18 2.16 -8.98 -50.17
N ALA A 19 2.93 -9.98 -50.55
CA ALA A 19 3.34 -10.22 -51.93
C ALA A 19 3.68 -11.71 -52.14
N PRO A 20 3.60 -12.23 -53.37
CA PRO A 20 4.23 -13.51 -53.71
C PRO A 20 5.69 -13.51 -53.26
N TYR A 21 6.17 -14.62 -52.67
CA TYR A 21 7.53 -14.69 -52.13
C TYR A 21 8.58 -14.24 -53.16
N GLN A 22 9.49 -13.36 -52.74
CA GLN A 22 10.50 -12.71 -53.60
C GLN A 22 9.93 -11.84 -54.75
N HIS A 23 8.66 -11.47 -54.69
CA HIS A 23 7.92 -10.77 -55.75
C HIS A 23 7.87 -11.54 -57.08
N ASP A 24 8.00 -12.87 -57.04
CA ASP A 24 7.78 -13.75 -58.21
C ASP A 24 6.34 -14.24 -58.18
N GLU A 25 5.56 -13.91 -59.21
CA GLU A 25 4.14 -14.25 -59.33
C GLU A 25 3.85 -15.77 -59.28
N ASN A 26 4.85 -16.61 -59.54
CA ASN A 26 4.71 -18.07 -59.47
C ASN A 26 4.83 -18.63 -58.03
N ASN A 27 5.28 -17.81 -57.07
CA ASN A 27 5.48 -18.25 -55.70
C ASN A 27 4.21 -18.08 -54.85
N SER A 28 4.15 -18.84 -53.75
CA SER A 28 3.07 -18.69 -52.77
C SER A 28 3.07 -17.29 -52.13
N PRO A 29 1.89 -16.75 -51.77
CA PRO A 29 1.78 -15.51 -51.01
C PRO A 29 2.59 -15.55 -49.71
N SER A 30 3.22 -14.44 -49.39
CA SER A 30 4.01 -14.25 -48.17
C SER A 30 3.87 -12.81 -47.69
N TYR A 31 4.50 -12.51 -46.55
CA TYR A 31 4.59 -11.17 -46.01
C TYR A 31 6.06 -10.74 -45.98
N PHE A 32 6.34 -9.50 -46.36
CA PHE A 32 7.69 -8.97 -46.38
C PHE A 32 7.83 -7.71 -45.53
N VAL A 33 9.04 -7.47 -45.01
CA VAL A 33 9.48 -6.21 -44.41
C VAL A 33 10.80 -5.81 -45.05
N GLN A 34 10.89 -4.60 -45.59
CA GLN A 34 12.10 -4.01 -46.12
C GLN A 34 12.73 -3.10 -45.07
N LEU A 35 14.01 -3.33 -44.80
CA LEU A 35 14.81 -2.57 -43.85
C LEU A 35 15.98 -1.91 -44.59
N LYS A 36 16.23 -0.63 -44.29
CA LYS A 36 17.49 0.04 -44.60
C LYS A 36 18.40 -0.09 -43.39
N MET A 37 19.46 -0.88 -43.53
CA MET A 37 20.42 -1.19 -42.47
C MET A 37 21.35 0.01 -42.22
N ASP A 38 22.03 0.02 -41.06
CA ASP A 38 22.97 1.11 -40.68
C ASP A 38 24.14 1.30 -41.66
N ASN A 39 24.53 0.24 -42.36
CA ASN A 39 25.56 0.29 -43.41
C ASN A 39 25.04 0.86 -44.75
N GLY A 40 23.78 1.30 -44.79
CA GLY A 40 23.11 1.86 -45.96
C GLY A 40 22.58 0.84 -46.96
N GLN A 41 22.72 -0.47 -46.70
CA GLN A 41 22.18 -1.52 -47.57
C GLN A 41 20.70 -1.78 -47.28
N ASP A 42 19.93 -2.02 -48.33
CA ASP A 42 18.54 -2.46 -48.21
C ASP A 42 18.48 -3.99 -48.05
N ARG A 43 17.58 -4.46 -47.21
CA ARG A 43 17.36 -5.88 -46.94
C ARG A 43 15.88 -6.20 -46.83
N THR A 44 15.41 -7.18 -47.60
CA THR A 44 14.03 -7.67 -47.52
C THR A 44 13.96 -8.96 -46.72
N ILE A 45 13.17 -8.96 -45.65
CA ILE A 45 12.89 -10.13 -44.81
C ILE A 45 11.51 -10.66 -45.18
N TRP A 46 11.40 -11.97 -45.39
CA TRP A 46 10.19 -12.64 -45.83
C TRP A 46 9.74 -13.67 -44.81
N ALA A 47 8.54 -13.51 -44.24
CA ALA A 47 7.90 -14.51 -43.39
C ALA A 47 6.45 -14.12 -43.10
N MET A 48 5.55 -15.11 -43.13
CA MET A 48 4.13 -14.87 -42.84
C MET A 48 3.83 -14.41 -41.41
N GLY A 49 4.70 -14.70 -40.43
CA GLY A 49 4.54 -14.25 -39.04
C GLY A 49 4.98 -12.81 -38.78
N LEU A 50 5.59 -12.14 -39.77
CA LEU A 50 5.92 -10.72 -39.67
C LEU A 50 4.66 -9.85 -39.64
N ARG A 51 3.59 -10.29 -40.33
CA ARG A 51 2.33 -9.57 -40.42
C ARG A 51 1.78 -9.24 -39.03
N GLU A 52 1.59 -10.26 -38.19
CA GLU A 52 1.05 -10.07 -36.84
C GLU A 52 1.90 -9.08 -36.05
N SER A 53 3.22 -9.17 -36.20
CA SER A 53 4.15 -8.38 -35.39
C SER A 53 4.15 -6.91 -35.83
N ILE A 54 4.15 -6.65 -37.14
CA ILE A 54 4.08 -5.30 -37.71
C ILE A 54 2.73 -4.64 -37.39
N GLU A 55 1.62 -5.37 -37.54
CA GLU A 55 0.28 -4.88 -37.24
C GLU A 55 0.08 -4.63 -35.74
N LYS A 56 0.50 -5.57 -34.88
CA LYS A 56 0.38 -5.46 -33.41
C LYS A 56 1.09 -4.23 -32.85
N PHE A 57 2.27 -3.89 -33.37
CA PHE A 57 3.05 -2.74 -32.91
C PHE A 57 2.83 -1.48 -33.76
N ASN A 58 1.90 -1.54 -34.73
CA ASN A 58 1.54 -0.46 -35.65
C ASN A 58 2.78 0.23 -36.26
N ILE A 59 3.74 -0.57 -36.72
CA ILE A 59 5.01 -0.07 -37.24
C ILE A 59 4.78 0.67 -38.56
N GLN A 60 5.39 1.84 -38.71
CA GLN A 60 5.27 2.67 -39.90
C GLN A 60 6.59 2.71 -40.69
N PRO A 61 6.55 2.90 -42.02
CA PRO A 61 7.75 3.23 -42.78
C PRO A 61 8.42 4.49 -42.23
N GLY A 62 9.74 4.45 -42.08
CA GLY A 62 10.56 5.49 -41.46
C GLY A 62 10.97 5.21 -40.02
N GLU A 63 10.39 4.19 -39.36
CA GLU A 63 10.73 3.82 -37.99
C GLU A 63 11.93 2.87 -37.93
N ALA A 64 12.81 3.07 -36.95
CA ALA A 64 13.92 2.16 -36.67
C ALA A 64 13.41 0.98 -35.81
N VAL A 65 13.63 -0.25 -36.28
CA VAL A 65 13.12 -1.46 -35.61
C VAL A 65 14.17 -2.57 -35.55
N ASN A 66 13.97 -3.45 -34.59
CA ASN A 66 14.65 -4.72 -34.42
C ASN A 66 13.66 -5.85 -34.67
N LEU A 67 13.99 -6.76 -35.59
CA LEU A 67 13.21 -7.96 -35.88
C LEU A 67 13.98 -9.19 -35.37
N LEU A 68 13.35 -10.04 -34.57
CA LEU A 68 13.89 -11.33 -34.12
C LEU A 68 13.03 -12.49 -34.62
N ASP A 69 13.65 -13.47 -35.28
CA ASP A 69 13.01 -14.75 -35.63
C ASP A 69 13.04 -15.68 -34.41
N MET A 70 11.86 -15.93 -33.84
CA MET A 70 11.66 -16.80 -32.67
C MET A 70 11.54 -18.29 -33.04
N GLY A 71 11.60 -18.62 -34.33
CA GLY A 71 11.42 -19.97 -34.83
C GLY A 71 9.95 -20.37 -34.99
N ALA A 72 9.73 -21.63 -35.34
CA ALA A 72 8.39 -22.17 -35.63
C ALA A 72 7.60 -22.54 -34.37
N GLN A 73 6.32 -22.15 -34.32
CA GLN A 73 5.40 -22.59 -33.27
C GLN A 73 4.98 -24.05 -33.51
N ASP A 74 5.16 -24.94 -32.53
CA ASP A 74 4.65 -26.32 -32.52
C ASP A 74 4.87 -27.14 -33.82
N GLY A 75 6.04 -26.99 -34.46
CA GLY A 75 6.36 -27.69 -35.70
C GLY A 75 5.61 -27.21 -36.95
N SER A 76 4.89 -26.09 -36.86
CA SER A 76 4.28 -25.43 -38.01
C SER A 76 5.35 -24.86 -38.96
N LYS A 77 4.99 -24.62 -40.23
CA LYS A 77 5.87 -23.91 -41.17
C LYS A 77 5.92 -22.40 -40.92
N ARG A 78 5.20 -21.91 -39.91
CA ARG A 78 5.06 -20.49 -39.62
C ARG A 78 6.01 -20.09 -38.49
N HIS A 79 6.98 -19.24 -38.83
CA HIS A 79 7.88 -18.65 -37.84
C HIS A 79 7.18 -17.50 -37.11
N ILE A 80 7.38 -17.44 -35.79
CA ILE A 80 6.98 -16.30 -34.96
C ILE A 80 8.08 -15.24 -35.03
N TRP A 81 7.68 -13.97 -35.09
CA TRP A 81 8.60 -12.84 -35.08
C TRP A 81 8.32 -11.95 -33.88
N GLU A 82 9.36 -11.35 -33.33
CA GLU A 82 9.27 -10.29 -32.33
C GLU A 82 9.81 -9.00 -32.94
N VAL A 83 9.13 -7.89 -32.66
CA VAL A 83 9.49 -6.56 -33.16
C VAL A 83 9.61 -5.58 -32.01
N GLU A 84 10.74 -4.89 -31.93
CA GLU A 84 11.02 -3.84 -30.96
C GLU A 84 11.41 -2.55 -31.69
N ARG A 85 10.91 -1.37 -31.26
CA ARG A 85 11.41 -0.09 -31.77
C ARG A 85 12.83 0.14 -31.26
N HIS A 86 13.76 0.41 -32.16
CA HIS A 86 15.15 0.69 -31.81
C HIS A 86 15.29 2.08 -31.20
N GLU A 87 15.99 2.18 -30.08
CA GLU A 87 16.22 3.43 -29.36
C GLU A 87 17.73 3.66 -29.16
N PRO A 88 18.37 4.58 -29.88
CA PRO A 88 19.81 4.79 -29.77
C PRO A 88 20.22 5.29 -28.38
N TYR A 89 21.51 5.15 -28.08
CA TYR A 89 22.11 5.71 -26.88
C TYR A 89 21.93 7.22 -26.81
N GLN A 90 21.38 7.69 -25.69
CA GLN A 90 21.27 9.12 -25.43
C GLN A 90 22.65 9.72 -25.16
N ASN A 91 22.88 10.94 -25.65
CA ASN A 91 24.10 11.69 -25.35
C ASN A 91 24.00 12.28 -23.94
N LEU A 92 24.43 11.51 -22.95
CA LEU A 92 24.38 11.83 -21.53
C LEU A 92 25.78 12.17 -21.03
N GLN A 93 25.94 13.38 -20.48
CA GLN A 93 27.25 13.97 -20.21
C GLN A 93 27.98 13.40 -18.98
N ASN A 94 27.26 12.82 -18.01
CA ASN A 94 27.82 12.28 -16.78
C ASN A 94 27.84 10.75 -16.84
N SER A 95 28.94 10.13 -16.39
CA SER A 95 29.01 8.66 -16.30
C SER A 95 29.77 8.13 -15.09
N ILE A 96 29.36 6.94 -14.65
CA ILE A 96 30.06 6.08 -13.69
C ILE A 96 30.39 4.78 -14.42
N GLU A 97 31.69 4.48 -14.49
CA GLU A 97 32.23 3.29 -15.15
C GLU A 97 33.04 2.48 -14.14
N PRO A 98 33.06 1.14 -14.19
CA PRO A 98 33.94 0.35 -13.33
C PRO A 98 35.40 0.56 -13.73
N ASP A 99 36.29 0.64 -12.74
CA ASP A 99 37.73 0.71 -12.97
C ASP A 99 38.34 -0.70 -13.04
N ILE A 100 38.20 -1.30 -14.23
CA ILE A 100 38.55 -2.70 -14.53
C ILE A 100 40.05 -3.00 -14.25
N GLU A 101 40.93 -2.01 -14.25
CA GLU A 101 42.35 -2.20 -13.92
C GLU A 101 42.57 -2.51 -12.43
N GLN A 102 41.74 -1.96 -11.53
CA GLN A 102 41.80 -2.23 -10.09
C GLN A 102 40.95 -3.46 -9.69
N GLU A 103 39.93 -3.83 -10.48
CA GLU A 103 39.04 -4.97 -10.21
C GLU A 103 39.62 -6.36 -10.53
N ARG A 104 40.85 -6.47 -11.08
CA ARG A 104 41.49 -7.74 -11.50
C ARG A 104 41.74 -8.78 -10.38
N GLN A 105 41.23 -8.57 -9.17
CA GLN A 105 41.30 -9.51 -8.05
C GLN A 105 39.97 -10.23 -7.73
N ALA A 106 38.85 -9.94 -8.42
CA ALA A 106 37.56 -10.61 -8.20
C ALA A 106 37.18 -11.56 -9.37
N PRO A 107 36.55 -12.73 -9.10
CA PRO A 107 36.21 -13.70 -10.13
C PRO A 107 35.13 -13.16 -11.09
N THR A 108 35.46 -13.16 -12.38
CA THR A 108 34.62 -12.72 -13.50
C THR A 108 33.52 -13.72 -13.82
N ASN A 109 32.30 -13.43 -13.37
CA ASN A 109 31.07 -13.86 -14.03
C ASN A 109 30.11 -12.67 -14.03
N THR A 110 30.29 -11.76 -14.99
CA THR A 110 29.40 -10.60 -15.15
C THR A 110 28.22 -11.00 -16.05
N PRO A 111 26.97 -11.08 -15.53
CA PRO A 111 25.82 -11.39 -16.36
C PRO A 111 25.54 -10.22 -17.30
N LYS A 112 25.25 -10.53 -18.58
CA LYS A 112 24.95 -9.54 -19.63
C LYS A 112 23.62 -8.81 -19.41
N LEU A 113 22.65 -9.42 -18.73
CA LEU A 113 21.34 -8.81 -18.46
C LEU A 113 21.30 -8.22 -17.04
N LEU A 114 20.62 -7.09 -16.89
CA LEU A 114 20.24 -6.59 -15.58
C LEU A 114 19.17 -7.53 -14.98
N ASP A 115 19.45 -8.13 -13.83
CA ASP A 115 18.48 -8.94 -13.10
C ASP A 115 17.53 -8.01 -12.34
N PHE A 116 16.34 -7.79 -12.89
CA PHE A 116 15.34 -6.86 -12.33
C PHE A 116 14.89 -7.27 -10.92
N ASP A 117 14.91 -8.57 -10.62
CA ASP A 117 14.55 -9.11 -9.30
C ASP A 117 15.65 -8.91 -8.26
N LYS A 118 16.89 -8.65 -8.70
CA LYS A 118 18.02 -8.32 -7.82
C LYS A 118 18.39 -6.83 -7.81
N LEU A 119 17.53 -5.98 -8.35
CA LEU A 119 17.73 -4.53 -8.24
C LEU A 119 17.75 -4.08 -6.77
N PRO A 120 18.64 -3.16 -6.39
CA PRO A 120 18.63 -2.54 -5.06
C PRO A 120 17.27 -1.93 -4.71
N SER A 121 16.87 -2.00 -3.44
CA SER A 121 15.56 -1.53 -2.99
C SER A 121 15.32 -0.05 -3.32
N ASN A 122 16.35 0.80 -3.30
CA ASN A 122 16.19 2.20 -3.68
C ASN A 122 15.90 2.38 -5.19
N ILE A 123 16.39 1.49 -6.04
CA ILE A 123 16.06 1.49 -7.47
C ILE A 123 14.65 0.95 -7.66
N LYS A 124 14.33 -0.21 -7.07
CA LYS A 124 12.99 -0.82 -7.15
C LYS A 124 11.90 0.11 -6.65
N ASN A 125 12.16 0.89 -5.61
CA ASN A 125 11.16 1.75 -4.99
C ASN A 125 10.95 3.05 -5.77
N ASN A 126 11.98 3.59 -6.43
CA ASN A 126 11.94 4.95 -6.98
C ASN A 126 11.96 5.03 -8.52
N TYR A 127 12.37 3.96 -9.20
CA TYR A 127 12.55 3.95 -10.65
C TYR A 127 11.75 2.83 -11.33
N VAL A 128 11.31 3.11 -12.56
CA VAL A 128 10.86 2.10 -13.52
C VAL A 128 12.03 1.83 -14.45
N ALA A 129 12.49 0.58 -14.48
CA ALA A 129 13.58 0.15 -15.34
C ALA A 129 12.99 -0.50 -16.59
N VAL A 130 13.32 0.02 -17.77
CA VAL A 130 12.80 -0.45 -19.06
C VAL A 130 13.99 -0.88 -19.92
N ALA A 131 14.13 -2.19 -20.13
CA ALA A 131 15.10 -2.70 -21.09
C ALA A 131 14.68 -2.34 -22.51
N LYS A 132 15.63 -1.81 -23.28
CA LYS A 132 15.52 -1.36 -24.66
C LYS A 132 16.59 -2.04 -25.50
N ASN A 133 16.32 -2.22 -26.78
CA ASN A 133 17.23 -2.87 -27.74
C ASN A 133 17.64 -4.28 -27.27
N ARG A 134 16.72 -5.00 -26.62
CA ARG A 134 16.97 -6.33 -26.01
C ARG A 134 17.49 -7.36 -27.02
N LEU A 135 17.23 -7.08 -28.29
CA LEU A 135 17.51 -7.95 -29.42
C LEU A 135 18.88 -7.66 -30.08
N LEU A 136 19.67 -6.71 -29.56
CA LEU A 136 20.91 -6.21 -30.16
C LEU A 136 22.12 -6.19 -29.21
N GLN A 137 23.30 -5.95 -29.79
CA GLN A 137 24.55 -5.77 -29.04
C GLN A 137 24.58 -4.48 -28.22
N ASP A 138 23.77 -3.50 -28.58
CA ASP A 138 23.61 -2.22 -27.89
C ASP A 138 22.41 -2.22 -26.93
N GLU A 139 22.06 -3.39 -26.37
CA GLU A 139 21.10 -3.51 -25.27
C GLU A 139 21.40 -2.50 -24.15
N LYS A 140 20.33 -1.88 -23.64
CA LYS A 140 20.40 -0.92 -22.55
C LYS A 140 19.19 -1.04 -21.64
N VAL A 141 19.31 -0.48 -20.45
CA VAL A 141 18.18 -0.27 -19.54
C VAL A 141 18.05 1.22 -19.25
N ASN A 142 16.91 1.79 -19.61
CA ASN A 142 16.55 3.14 -19.24
C ASN A 142 15.84 3.12 -17.88
N PHE A 143 16.29 3.95 -16.94
CA PHE A 143 15.63 4.15 -15.66
C PHE A 143 14.87 5.47 -15.69
N TYR A 144 13.57 5.41 -15.47
CA TYR A 144 12.68 6.57 -15.35
C TYR A 144 12.27 6.70 -13.89
N ASP A 145 12.07 7.93 -13.40
CA ASP A 145 11.41 8.09 -12.11
C ASP A 145 10.00 7.49 -12.18
N LYS A 146 9.54 6.80 -11.13
CA LYS A 146 8.17 6.26 -11.10
C LYS A 146 7.07 7.32 -11.28
N ASP A 147 7.40 8.57 -10.98
CA ASP A 147 6.49 9.71 -11.14
C ASP A 147 6.43 10.21 -12.60
N ASP A 148 7.37 9.80 -13.46
CA ASP A 148 7.32 10.06 -14.90
C ASP A 148 6.41 9.04 -15.60
N LYS A 149 5.10 9.27 -15.49
CA LYS A 149 4.04 8.39 -16.03
C LYS A 149 4.16 8.13 -17.53
N ASN A 150 4.80 9.04 -18.27
CA ASN A 150 4.96 8.94 -19.72
C ASN A 150 6.33 8.37 -20.13
N GLN A 151 7.23 8.10 -19.18
CA GLN A 151 8.57 7.54 -19.42
C GLN A 151 9.35 8.31 -20.49
N VAL A 152 9.33 9.65 -20.39
CA VAL A 152 9.97 10.54 -21.38
C VAL A 152 11.34 11.02 -20.89
N ASN A 153 11.49 11.26 -19.60
CA ASN A 153 12.66 11.88 -18.97
C ASN A 153 13.53 10.83 -18.28
N ILE A 154 14.47 10.27 -19.04
CA ILE A 154 15.44 9.29 -18.52
C ILE A 154 16.19 9.89 -17.32
N ALA A 155 16.17 9.19 -16.19
CA ALA A 155 16.95 9.54 -15.02
C ALA A 155 18.40 9.09 -15.17
N PHE A 156 18.61 7.83 -15.54
CA PHE A 156 19.91 7.32 -15.95
C PHE A 156 19.75 6.11 -16.86
N GLU A 157 20.79 5.79 -17.61
CA GLU A 157 20.86 4.68 -18.54
C GLU A 157 21.97 3.73 -18.11
N TYR A 158 21.68 2.43 -18.04
CA TYR A 158 22.71 1.40 -17.92
C TYR A 158 22.96 0.80 -19.29
N ARG A 159 24.17 1.00 -19.81
CA ARG A 159 24.63 0.51 -21.11
C ARG A 159 26.09 0.13 -21.05
N ASN A 160 26.51 -0.92 -21.76
CA ASN A 160 27.92 -1.33 -21.86
C ASN A 160 28.65 -1.42 -20.50
N ASN A 161 27.99 -1.98 -19.48
CA ASN A 161 28.52 -2.07 -18.12
C ASN A 161 28.94 -0.71 -17.53
N SER A 162 28.19 0.35 -17.87
CA SER A 162 28.41 1.72 -17.42
C SER A 162 27.09 2.43 -17.20
N LEU A 163 27.08 3.40 -16.29
CA LEU A 163 25.90 4.16 -15.90
C LEU A 163 26.03 5.59 -16.40
N HIS A 164 25.04 6.08 -17.13
CA HIS A 164 25.07 7.39 -17.81
C HIS A 164 23.87 8.24 -17.41
N THR A 165 24.06 9.53 -17.18
CA THR A 165 22.96 10.45 -16.82
C THR A 165 23.25 11.87 -17.32
N SER A 166 22.20 12.65 -17.55
CA SER A 166 22.29 14.11 -17.72
C SER A 166 22.19 14.86 -16.39
N ARG A 167 21.78 14.16 -15.32
CA ARG A 167 21.44 14.74 -14.01
C ARG A 167 22.64 14.75 -13.06
N GLN A 168 22.50 15.53 -11.98
CA GLN A 168 23.50 15.69 -10.91
C GLN A 168 22.87 15.79 -9.51
N ASP A 169 21.60 15.35 -9.39
CA ASP A 169 20.89 15.26 -8.13
C ASP A 169 21.33 14.03 -7.32
N GLU A 170 21.25 14.14 -5.99
CA GLU A 170 21.70 13.09 -5.08
C GLU A 170 20.91 11.79 -5.27
N LYS A 171 19.60 11.87 -5.53
CA LYS A 171 18.73 10.69 -5.73
C LYS A 171 19.25 9.79 -6.85
N THR A 172 19.56 10.39 -8.01
CA THR A 172 20.10 9.68 -9.17
C THR A 172 21.51 9.15 -8.92
N ILE A 173 22.37 9.92 -8.25
CA ILE A 173 23.73 9.48 -7.89
C ILE A 173 23.69 8.28 -6.92
N HIS A 174 22.84 8.32 -5.89
CA HIS A 174 22.66 7.19 -4.96
C HIS A 174 22.17 5.95 -5.72
N ALA A 175 21.18 6.09 -6.60
CA ALA A 175 20.69 4.98 -7.41
C ALA A 175 21.78 4.36 -8.29
N MET A 176 22.57 5.19 -8.98
CA MET A 176 23.70 4.71 -9.78
C MET A 176 24.74 3.99 -8.91
N LEU A 177 25.06 4.49 -7.71
CA LEU A 177 26.03 3.85 -6.81
C LEU A 177 25.49 2.59 -6.12
N ASP A 178 24.19 2.51 -5.82
CA ASP A 178 23.55 1.28 -5.34
C ASP A 178 23.58 0.20 -6.42
N LEU A 179 23.37 0.56 -7.68
CA LEU A 179 23.53 -0.36 -8.80
C LEU A 179 24.98 -0.78 -9.00
N ALA A 180 25.94 0.15 -8.85
CA ALA A 180 27.35 -0.18 -8.90
C ALA A 180 27.73 -1.19 -7.80
N GLN A 181 27.28 -1.00 -6.57
CA GLN A 181 27.54 -1.92 -5.46
C GLN A 181 26.88 -3.29 -5.66
N SER A 182 25.64 -3.36 -6.16
CA SER A 182 24.99 -4.65 -6.45
C SER A 182 25.65 -5.39 -7.61
N LYS A 183 26.35 -4.68 -8.49
CA LYS A 183 27.23 -5.22 -9.52
C LYS A 183 28.65 -5.51 -9.02
N ASN A 184 28.88 -5.37 -7.71
CA ASN A 184 30.16 -5.58 -7.02
C ASN A 184 31.29 -4.65 -7.49
N TRP A 185 30.97 -3.45 -7.97
CA TRP A 185 31.99 -2.46 -8.32
C TRP A 185 32.63 -1.91 -7.04
N THR A 186 33.91 -2.20 -6.88
CA THR A 186 34.71 -1.73 -5.74
C THR A 186 35.57 -0.52 -6.08
N ALA A 187 35.77 -0.26 -7.38
CA ALA A 187 36.46 0.91 -7.90
C ALA A 187 35.73 1.44 -9.14
N ILE A 188 35.57 2.76 -9.24
CA ILE A 188 34.84 3.44 -10.31
C ILE A 188 35.60 4.63 -10.88
N LYS A 189 35.36 4.92 -12.16
CA LYS A 189 35.82 6.12 -12.87
C LYS A 189 34.63 7.06 -13.10
N LEU A 190 34.75 8.29 -12.61
CA LEU A 190 33.75 9.34 -12.74
C LEU A 190 34.09 10.25 -13.94
N LYS A 191 33.12 10.49 -14.82
CA LYS A 191 33.21 11.47 -15.91
C LYS A 191 31.99 12.40 -15.90
N GLY A 192 32.16 13.59 -16.47
CA GLY A 192 31.09 14.59 -16.59
C GLY A 192 31.40 15.88 -15.85
N THR A 193 30.34 16.56 -15.38
CA THR A 193 30.42 17.86 -14.72
C THR A 193 31.16 17.76 -13.39
N GLU A 194 31.83 18.84 -12.98
CA GLU A 194 32.55 18.89 -11.69
C GLU A 194 31.62 18.64 -10.51
N GLU A 195 30.40 19.19 -10.55
CA GLU A 195 29.40 19.00 -9.50
C GLU A 195 28.96 17.55 -9.37
N PHE A 196 28.69 16.88 -10.50
CA PHE A 196 28.37 15.45 -10.50
C PHE A 196 29.51 14.63 -9.92
N LYS A 197 30.73 14.88 -10.39
CA LYS A 197 31.93 14.18 -9.92
C LYS A 197 32.19 14.39 -8.42
N GLN A 198 32.00 15.60 -7.90
CA GLN A 198 32.13 15.92 -6.48
C GLN A 198 31.12 15.14 -5.63
N LYS A 199 29.84 15.19 -5.99
CA LYS A 199 28.76 14.50 -5.25
C LYS A 199 28.91 12.99 -5.31
N ALA A 200 29.20 12.45 -6.50
CA ALA A 200 29.44 11.02 -6.69
C ALA A 200 30.70 10.56 -5.94
N TRP A 201 31.77 11.35 -5.92
CA TRP A 201 32.98 11.07 -5.16
C TRP A 201 32.70 10.98 -3.66
N LEU A 202 31.97 11.95 -3.12
CA LEU A 202 31.65 12.02 -1.69
C LEU A 202 30.81 10.80 -1.27
N GLU A 203 29.77 10.47 -2.04
CA GLU A 203 28.90 9.34 -1.73
C GLU A 203 29.60 7.97 -1.93
N ALA A 204 30.40 7.82 -2.99
CA ALA A 204 31.20 6.61 -3.22
C ALA A 204 32.22 6.40 -2.08
N SER A 205 32.87 7.48 -1.62
CA SER A 205 33.81 7.44 -0.49
C SER A 205 33.13 7.01 0.81
N LEU A 206 31.89 7.47 1.06
CA LEU A 206 31.08 7.04 2.21
C LEU A 206 30.64 5.57 2.13
N ARG A 207 30.64 4.97 0.94
CA ARG A 207 30.32 3.56 0.69
C ARG A 207 31.56 2.66 0.61
N GLY A 208 32.76 3.24 0.76
CA GLY A 208 34.02 2.51 0.62
C GLY A 208 34.37 2.12 -0.82
N ILE A 209 33.80 2.80 -1.83
CA ILE A 209 34.08 2.56 -3.24
C ILE A 209 35.22 3.50 -3.67
N ALA A 210 36.30 2.95 -4.22
CA ALA A 210 37.42 3.74 -4.71
C ALA A 210 37.03 4.51 -5.98
N THR A 211 37.52 5.75 -6.13
CA THR A 211 37.13 6.63 -7.25
C THR A 211 38.33 7.18 -8.00
N LYS A 212 38.26 7.22 -9.33
CA LYS A 212 39.15 7.98 -10.22
C LYS A 212 38.36 9.04 -11.00
N GLY A 213 39.03 10.11 -11.43
CA GLY A 213 38.45 11.16 -12.29
C GLY A 213 37.99 12.42 -11.57
N TYR A 214 38.03 12.43 -10.24
CA TYR A 214 37.82 13.61 -9.40
C TYR A 214 38.96 13.74 -8.38
N GLN A 215 39.41 14.97 -8.13
CA GLN A 215 40.42 15.28 -7.12
C GLN A 215 39.74 16.14 -6.04
N PRO A 216 39.45 15.59 -4.85
CA PRO A 216 38.76 16.33 -3.79
C PRO A 216 39.65 17.45 -3.24
N ASN A 217 39.04 18.58 -2.91
CA ASN A 217 39.72 19.68 -2.22
C ASN A 217 39.54 19.58 -0.69
N GLU A 218 40.15 20.50 0.07
CA GLU A 218 40.09 20.50 1.55
C GLU A 218 38.66 20.56 2.10
N LYS A 219 37.75 21.27 1.42
CA LYS A 219 36.34 21.37 1.82
C LYS A 219 35.61 20.04 1.62
N ASP A 220 35.89 19.34 0.53
CA ASP A 220 35.28 18.04 0.24
C ASP A 220 35.74 16.98 1.25
N LEU A 221 37.02 17.02 1.63
CA LEU A 221 37.59 16.15 2.66
C LEU A 221 36.98 16.43 4.04
N ALA A 222 36.80 17.70 4.40
CA ALA A 222 36.15 18.09 5.65
C ALA A 222 34.68 17.63 5.69
N GLU A 223 33.95 17.75 4.57
CA GLU A 223 32.58 17.26 4.46
C GLU A 223 32.49 15.73 4.58
N LEU A 224 33.41 15.00 3.93
CA LEU A 224 33.51 13.54 4.07
C LEU A 224 33.74 13.14 5.53
N GLN A 225 34.66 13.78 6.23
CA GLN A 225 34.97 13.48 7.63
C GLN A 225 33.79 13.80 8.56
N LEU A 226 33.06 14.89 8.31
CA LEU A 226 31.84 15.23 9.04
C LEU A 226 30.74 14.17 8.83
N LYS A 227 30.55 13.70 7.60
CA LYS A 227 29.58 12.63 7.30
C LYS A 227 29.99 11.27 7.86
N GLN A 228 31.28 10.95 7.91
CA GLN A 228 31.79 9.72 8.54
C GLN A 228 31.62 9.73 10.06
N THR A 229 31.96 10.84 10.72
CA THR A 229 31.81 10.97 12.19
C THR A 229 30.35 10.98 12.63
N ALA A 230 29.44 11.56 11.85
CA ALA A 230 28.01 11.47 12.09
C ALA A 230 27.48 10.02 12.04
N ARG A 231 28.12 9.13 11.26
CA ARG A 231 27.79 7.69 11.24
C ARG A 231 28.35 6.94 12.44
N THR A 232 29.58 7.23 12.87
CA THR A 232 30.21 6.55 14.02
C THR A 232 29.65 7.00 15.37
N THR A 233 29.08 8.19 15.50
CA THR A 233 28.52 8.68 16.78
C THR A 233 27.18 7.99 17.15
N ASN A 234 26.58 7.26 16.21
CA ASN A 234 25.39 6.43 16.44
C ASN A 234 25.74 4.95 16.69
N GLU A 235 27.01 4.58 16.77
CA GLU A 235 27.46 3.24 17.14
C GLU A 235 28.41 3.26 18.35
N VAL A 236 28.09 2.43 19.35
CA VAL A 236 28.86 1.94 20.52
C VAL A 236 28.38 2.48 21.89
N ASN A 237 27.66 1.66 22.70
CA ASN A 237 28.32 0.66 23.58
C ASN A 237 27.31 -0.24 24.36
N MET A 238 27.30 -1.55 24.07
CA MET A 238 26.90 -2.61 25.01
C MET A 238 28.14 -3.49 25.20
N GLU A 239 28.82 -3.37 26.33
CA GLU A 239 29.51 -4.48 26.98
C GLU A 239 29.83 -4.13 28.43
N ALA A 240 29.50 -5.07 29.31
CA ALA A 240 29.55 -4.96 30.77
C ALA A 240 30.96 -5.17 31.33
N GLN A 241 31.26 -4.53 32.47
CA GLN A 241 32.07 -5.16 33.52
C GLN A 241 31.93 -4.48 34.90
N LYS A 242 31.38 -5.25 35.85
CA LYS A 242 31.62 -5.37 37.30
C LYS A 242 31.79 -4.12 38.20
N ALA A 243 30.98 -4.09 39.26
CA ALA A 243 31.19 -3.35 40.50
C ALA A 243 32.53 -3.73 41.19
N PRO A 244 33.19 -2.80 41.93
CA PRO A 244 32.78 -2.49 43.31
C PRO A 244 32.79 -0.99 43.72
N GLU A 245 31.97 -0.66 44.71
CA GLU A 245 31.95 0.59 45.51
C GLU A 245 33.21 0.76 46.42
N PRO A 246 33.33 1.79 47.28
CA PRO A 246 33.27 3.25 47.05
C PRO A 246 34.45 3.97 47.76
N GLN A 247 34.87 5.18 47.32
CA GLN A 247 35.52 6.14 48.24
C GLN A 247 35.50 7.59 47.74
N GLN A 248 34.67 8.38 48.44
CA GLN A 248 34.94 9.68 49.06
C GLN A 248 35.61 10.83 48.26
N GLN A 249 34.81 11.92 48.23
CA GLN A 249 35.18 13.29 48.60
C GLN A 249 36.05 14.11 47.63
N SER A 250 35.40 15.08 46.97
CA SER A 250 35.44 16.52 47.33
C SER A 250 35.12 17.36 46.08
N LYS A 251 33.91 17.93 45.99
CA LYS A 251 33.54 19.29 46.43
C LYS A 251 34.19 20.44 45.64
N THR A 252 33.31 21.25 45.02
CA THR A 252 33.31 22.74 45.11
C THR A 252 34.25 23.40 44.07
N GLN A 253 33.90 24.39 43.23
CA GLN A 253 32.83 25.40 43.19
C GLN A 253 32.97 26.18 41.86
N GLU A 254 31.88 26.51 41.18
CA GLU A 254 31.23 27.84 41.09
C GLU A 254 31.55 28.67 39.85
N VAL A 255 30.43 29.21 39.35
CA VAL A 255 30.20 30.10 38.23
C VAL A 255 30.69 31.51 38.57
N LYS A 256 31.15 32.26 37.56
CA LYS A 256 31.13 33.74 37.60
C LYS A 256 30.59 34.30 36.29
N ALA A 257 29.60 35.18 36.44
CA ALA A 257 28.88 35.90 35.41
C ALA A 257 29.44 37.31 35.19
N GLU A 258 28.85 38.00 34.18
CA GLU A 258 28.90 39.44 33.81
C GLU A 258 29.93 39.85 32.73
N GLN A 259 29.64 40.66 31.69
CA GLN A 259 28.45 41.44 31.26
C GLN A 259 28.66 42.03 29.81
N THR A 260 27.58 42.05 29.02
CA THR A 260 27.08 43.05 28.01
C THR A 260 27.82 43.50 26.70
N ALA A 261 27.25 43.04 25.55
CA ALA A 261 26.70 43.73 24.33
C ALA A 261 27.57 44.68 23.42
N PRO A 262 27.29 44.83 22.07
CA PRO A 262 26.04 44.60 21.34
C PRO A 262 26.11 43.87 19.95
N ILE A 263 24.91 43.64 19.40
CA ILE A 263 24.46 42.97 18.15
C ILE A 263 25.04 43.57 16.87
N VAL A 264 25.41 42.73 15.86
CA VAL A 264 25.08 42.86 14.41
C VAL A 264 25.22 41.48 13.70
N ASP A 265 24.18 41.10 12.93
CA ASP A 265 24.08 40.11 11.84
C ASP A 265 24.24 38.59 12.06
N GLY A 266 23.08 37.95 12.23
CA GLY A 266 22.63 36.80 11.43
C GLY A 266 23.59 35.64 11.17
N LYS A 267 23.70 34.69 12.10
CA LYS A 267 23.85 33.26 11.79
C LYS A 267 23.55 32.38 13.01
N LEU A 268 22.63 31.42 12.82
CA LEU A 268 22.37 30.33 13.76
C LEU A 268 23.64 29.48 13.92
N THR A 269 24.21 29.47 15.12
CA THR A 269 25.14 28.43 15.58
C THR A 269 24.85 28.09 17.05
N SER A 270 23.84 27.26 17.29
CA SER A 270 23.60 26.58 18.59
C SER A 270 22.62 25.37 18.54
N SER A 271 22.29 24.80 17.38
CA SER A 271 21.02 24.07 17.20
C SER A 271 21.03 22.52 17.30
N ASN A 272 22.12 21.85 17.67
CA ASN A 272 22.10 20.36 17.76
C ASN A 272 21.81 19.80 19.17
N LEU A 273 22.26 20.45 20.25
CA LEU A 273 21.92 20.05 21.62
C LEU A 273 20.47 20.43 21.99
N ASP A 274 19.99 21.56 21.48
CA ASP A 274 18.67 22.11 21.76
C ASP A 274 17.54 21.27 21.13
N ASN A 275 17.82 20.60 20.00
CA ASN A 275 16.87 19.69 19.35
C ASN A 275 16.74 18.34 20.06
N GLN A 276 17.82 17.79 20.62
CA GLN A 276 17.75 16.54 21.40
C GLN A 276 16.95 16.72 22.70
N ALA A 277 17.19 17.81 23.44
CA ALA A 277 16.44 18.12 24.65
C ALA A 277 14.94 18.33 24.38
N LYS A 278 14.58 19.02 23.28
CA LYS A 278 13.17 19.20 22.86
C LYS A 278 12.52 17.89 22.42
N ASN A 279 13.25 17.03 21.71
CA ASN A 279 12.76 15.70 21.34
C ASN A 279 12.51 14.83 22.57
N GLN A 280 13.42 14.85 23.54
CA GLN A 280 13.26 14.11 24.79
C GLN A 280 12.08 14.65 25.61
N ALA A 281 11.98 15.97 25.81
CA ALA A 281 10.85 16.58 26.51
C ALA A 281 9.50 16.29 25.84
N TYR A 282 9.47 16.21 24.49
CA TYR A 282 8.28 15.79 23.76
C TYR A 282 7.90 14.33 24.06
N LEU A 283 8.86 13.40 23.99
CA LEU A 283 8.61 11.99 24.28
C LEU A 283 8.16 11.78 25.73
N GLU A 284 8.74 12.53 26.68
CA GLU A 284 8.32 12.53 28.08
C GLU A 284 6.89 13.08 28.25
N LYS A 285 6.50 14.13 27.51
CA LYS A 285 5.14 14.68 27.53
C LYS A 285 4.10 13.71 26.97
N ILE A 286 4.40 13.07 25.84
CA ILE A 286 3.49 12.08 25.24
C ILE A 286 3.38 10.84 26.13
N GLY A 287 4.48 10.43 26.74
CA GLY A 287 4.58 9.24 27.58
C GLY A 287 4.72 7.97 26.75
N SER A 288 5.39 6.95 27.30
CA SER A 288 5.55 5.65 26.64
C SER A 288 4.23 4.90 26.44
N ASP A 289 3.20 5.26 27.19
CA ASP A 289 1.84 4.71 27.12
C ASP A 289 0.85 5.62 26.35
N PHE A 290 1.37 6.69 25.74
CA PHE A 290 0.61 7.73 25.03
C PHE A 290 -0.46 8.42 25.90
N SER A 291 -0.34 8.39 27.22
CA SER A 291 -1.27 9.08 28.13
C SER A 291 -1.41 10.57 27.80
N GLY A 292 -0.31 11.23 27.43
CA GLY A 292 -0.30 12.64 27.00
C GLY A 292 -0.98 12.93 25.66
N ALA A 293 -1.35 11.89 24.91
CA ALA A 293 -2.04 11.96 23.62
C ALA A 293 -3.49 11.43 23.69
N THR A 294 -4.01 11.16 24.89
CA THR A 294 -5.39 10.67 25.08
C THR A 294 -6.41 11.69 24.63
N ALA A 295 -7.34 11.26 23.78
CA ALA A 295 -8.47 12.06 23.36
C ALA A 295 -9.31 12.46 24.58
N LYS A 296 -9.54 13.75 24.77
CA LYS A 296 -10.41 14.26 25.84
C LYS A 296 -11.87 14.24 25.42
N ASN A 297 -12.11 14.62 24.16
CA ASN A 297 -13.45 14.76 23.60
C ASN A 297 -13.73 13.64 22.60
N ILE A 298 -14.51 12.63 22.98
CA ILE A 298 -14.97 11.60 22.05
C ILE A 298 -16.25 12.08 21.36
N SER A 299 -16.25 12.02 20.03
CA SER A 299 -17.35 12.54 19.20
C SER A 299 -17.65 11.64 18.01
N ASN A 300 -18.93 11.40 17.80
CA ASN A 300 -19.51 10.71 16.64
C ASN A 300 -20.56 11.57 15.92
N SER A 301 -20.62 12.87 16.23
CA SER A 301 -21.59 13.82 15.68
C SER A 301 -20.91 15.13 15.30
N PHE A 302 -21.28 15.70 14.16
CA PHE A 302 -20.76 17.00 13.70
C PHE A 302 -21.11 18.12 14.67
N ASP A 303 -22.32 18.15 15.21
CA ASP A 303 -22.76 19.22 16.11
C ASP A 303 -22.03 19.19 17.44
N LYS A 304 -21.87 17.98 18.01
CA LYS A 304 -21.06 17.78 19.21
C LYS A 304 -19.60 18.18 18.98
N THR A 305 -19.07 17.90 17.78
CA THR A 305 -17.71 18.29 17.40
C THR A 305 -17.58 19.81 17.29
N ARG A 306 -18.59 20.51 16.76
CA ARG A 306 -18.63 22.00 16.74
C ARG A 306 -18.71 22.57 18.15
N GLU A 307 -19.49 21.95 19.04
CA GLU A 307 -19.60 22.35 20.44
C GLU A 307 -18.23 22.29 21.12
N TYR A 308 -17.53 21.16 21.03
CA TYR A 308 -16.18 21.02 21.55
C TYR A 308 -15.18 22.01 20.93
N ALA A 309 -15.32 22.29 19.64
CA ALA A 309 -14.42 23.19 18.94
C ALA A 309 -14.56 24.66 19.35
N ASN A 310 -15.70 25.07 19.92
CA ASN A 310 -15.91 26.46 20.36
C ASN A 310 -14.87 26.92 21.38
N ASP A 311 -14.28 26.01 22.15
CA ASP A 311 -13.28 26.33 23.17
C ASP A 311 -11.97 26.85 22.58
N PHE A 312 -11.61 26.44 21.37
CA PHE A 312 -10.32 26.74 20.75
C PHE A 312 -10.42 27.42 19.36
N VAL A 313 -11.62 27.53 18.80
CA VAL A 313 -11.84 28.23 17.53
C VAL A 313 -11.98 29.74 17.76
N SER A 314 -11.26 30.52 16.95
CA SER A 314 -11.32 31.98 16.96
C SER A 314 -12.62 32.47 16.29
N ASN A 315 -13.30 33.42 16.93
CA ASN A 315 -14.65 33.86 16.56
C ASN A 315 -14.71 35.36 16.21
N GLY A 316 -13.73 35.88 15.46
CA GLY A 316 -13.72 37.26 14.94
C GLY A 316 -13.51 38.37 15.99
N ALA A 317 -14.07 38.23 17.19
CA ALA A 317 -13.89 39.11 18.33
C ALA A 317 -12.79 38.63 19.29
N GLU A 318 -12.59 37.32 19.41
CA GLU A 318 -11.56 36.69 20.23
C GLU A 318 -10.64 35.82 19.36
N GLN A 319 -9.33 36.11 19.39
CA GLN A 319 -8.31 35.26 18.78
C GLN A 319 -7.79 34.27 19.81
N LYS A 320 -8.03 32.99 19.55
CA LYS A 320 -7.57 31.87 20.38
C LYS A 320 -6.33 31.26 19.73
N GLU A 321 -5.16 31.67 20.21
CA GLU A 321 -3.87 31.21 19.69
C GLU A 321 -3.53 29.81 20.22
N LEU A 322 -3.24 28.90 19.31
CA LEU A 322 -2.69 27.57 19.59
C LEU A 322 -1.16 27.65 19.53
N VAL A 323 -0.50 26.96 20.46
CA VAL A 323 0.97 26.91 20.53
C VAL A 323 1.41 25.46 20.48
N ASN A 324 2.26 25.13 19.51
CA ASN A 324 2.87 23.82 19.40
C ASN A 324 3.97 23.65 20.47
N PHE A 325 3.96 22.52 21.16
CA PHE A 325 4.89 22.26 22.26
C PHE A 325 6.33 22.01 21.77
N HIS A 326 6.52 21.29 20.66
CA HIS A 326 7.84 20.85 20.20
C HIS A 326 8.70 22.00 19.68
N ASN A 327 8.11 22.91 18.91
CA ASN A 327 8.85 23.99 18.23
C ASN A 327 8.32 25.41 18.54
N GLY A 328 7.28 25.55 19.37
CA GLY A 328 6.67 26.84 19.72
C GLY A 328 5.85 27.48 18.60
N TYR A 329 5.59 26.75 17.50
CA TYR A 329 4.87 27.28 16.35
C TYR A 329 3.44 27.67 16.72
N LYS A 330 3.03 28.88 16.32
CA LYS A 330 1.72 29.46 16.67
C LYS A 330 0.79 29.43 15.48
N ALA A 331 -0.48 29.08 15.71
CA ALA A 331 -1.54 29.15 14.70
C ALA A 331 -2.90 29.40 15.34
N ILE A 332 -3.91 29.75 14.54
CA ILE A 332 -5.31 29.77 14.98
C ILE A 332 -6.16 28.87 14.09
N ILE A 333 -7.30 28.44 14.61
CA ILE A 333 -8.38 27.83 13.82
C ILE A 333 -9.49 28.87 13.70
N SER A 334 -9.84 29.26 12.47
CA SER A 334 -11.02 30.09 12.23
C SER A 334 -12.27 29.23 12.04
N LYS A 335 -13.47 29.81 12.18
CA LYS A 335 -14.73 29.11 11.87
C LYS A 335 -14.72 28.47 10.47
N ASN A 336 -14.21 29.19 9.47
CA ASN A 336 -14.07 28.65 8.10
C ASN A 336 -13.08 27.48 8.01
N ASN A 337 -12.07 27.40 8.89
CA ASN A 337 -11.18 26.24 8.94
C ASN A 337 -11.87 25.04 9.60
N LEU A 338 -12.63 25.28 10.68
CA LEU A 338 -13.43 24.25 11.32
C LEU A 338 -14.44 23.66 10.33
N ASP A 339 -15.19 24.50 9.61
CA ASP A 339 -16.18 24.05 8.61
C ASP A 339 -15.52 23.23 7.49
N LYS A 340 -14.29 23.57 7.11
CA LYS A 340 -13.50 22.77 6.16
C LYS A 340 -13.09 21.42 6.74
N MET A 341 -12.62 21.37 7.99
CA MET A 341 -12.28 20.12 8.68
C MET A 341 -13.50 19.22 8.87
N LEU A 342 -14.69 19.80 8.98
CA LEU A 342 -15.98 19.12 9.08
C LEU A 342 -16.67 18.90 7.73
N SER A 343 -15.99 19.14 6.61
CA SER A 343 -16.55 18.91 5.27
C SER A 343 -16.42 17.45 4.82
N ASN A 344 -17.23 17.04 3.84
CA ASN A 344 -17.25 15.66 3.33
C ASN A 344 -15.86 15.20 2.83
N LYS A 345 -15.22 16.07 2.04
CA LYS A 345 -13.88 15.83 1.51
C LYS A 345 -12.80 15.63 2.59
N ALA A 346 -13.01 16.14 3.81
CA ALA A 346 -12.02 16.03 4.88
C ALA A 346 -12.07 14.67 5.59
N HIS A 347 -13.24 14.06 5.77
CA HIS A 347 -13.33 12.75 6.45
C HIS A 347 -13.10 11.56 5.51
N GLU A 348 -13.35 11.68 4.19
CA GLU A 348 -12.95 10.69 3.16
C GLU A 348 -11.45 10.39 3.16
N LYS A 349 -10.64 11.32 3.70
CA LYS A 349 -9.18 11.19 3.82
C LYS A 349 -8.73 10.58 5.16
N SER A 350 -9.66 10.34 6.07
CA SER A 350 -9.44 9.71 7.37
C SER A 350 -9.88 8.25 7.34
N ALA A 351 -9.41 7.44 8.28
CA ALA A 351 -9.70 6.00 8.26
C ALA A 351 -11.20 5.69 8.47
N ASN A 352 -11.90 6.49 9.28
CA ASN A 352 -13.35 6.46 9.41
C ASN A 352 -13.90 7.76 10.03
N LEU A 353 -15.21 7.98 9.92
CA LEU A 353 -15.87 9.21 10.36
C LEU A 353 -15.82 9.43 11.89
N PRO A 354 -16.13 8.47 12.78
CA PRO A 354 -16.01 8.67 14.23
C PRO A 354 -14.60 9.05 14.69
N LEU A 355 -13.57 8.41 14.13
CA LEU A 355 -12.17 8.75 14.39
C LEU A 355 -11.87 10.19 13.95
N HIS A 356 -12.32 10.57 12.75
CA HIS A 356 -12.13 11.93 12.23
C HIS A 356 -12.80 12.99 13.09
N LEU A 357 -14.07 12.79 13.48
CA LEU A 357 -14.81 13.71 14.33
C LEU A 357 -14.18 13.84 15.72
N THR A 358 -13.73 12.73 16.29
CA THR A 358 -12.97 12.72 17.54
C THR A 358 -11.65 13.48 17.39
N ALA A 359 -10.92 13.32 16.27
CA ALA A 359 -9.70 14.08 16.02
C ALA A 359 -9.99 15.59 15.92
N VAL A 360 -11.02 16.01 15.17
CA VAL A 360 -11.40 17.43 15.06
C VAL A 360 -11.84 18.01 16.41
N ALA A 361 -12.56 17.24 17.23
CA ALA A 361 -12.96 17.64 18.59
C ALA A 361 -11.77 17.88 19.55
N ASN A 362 -10.58 17.39 19.20
CA ASN A 362 -9.33 17.54 19.96
C ASN A 362 -8.24 18.28 19.14
N ALA A 363 -8.63 19.07 18.13
CA ALA A 363 -7.68 19.70 17.21
C ALA A 363 -6.67 20.61 17.92
N ASP A 364 -7.06 21.30 18.99
CA ASP A 364 -6.16 22.11 19.81
C ASP A 364 -5.01 21.26 20.40
N LYS A 365 -5.34 20.11 20.98
CA LYS A 365 -4.37 19.18 21.58
C LYS A 365 -3.54 18.46 20.54
N LEU A 366 -4.14 18.11 19.40
CA LEU A 366 -3.38 17.57 18.28
C LEU A 366 -2.38 18.59 17.75
N PHE A 367 -2.74 19.86 17.65
CA PHE A 367 -1.80 20.92 17.26
C PHE A 367 -0.71 21.13 18.31
N GLU A 368 -1.07 21.17 19.60
CA GLU A 368 -0.12 21.27 20.72
C GLU A 368 0.91 20.13 20.67
N ASN A 369 0.44 18.91 20.42
CA ASN A 369 1.25 17.68 20.41
C ASN A 369 1.83 17.33 19.03
N ALA A 370 1.73 18.21 18.03
CA ALA A 370 2.22 17.89 16.69
C ALA A 370 3.75 17.97 16.59
N VAL A 371 4.33 17.13 15.73
CA VAL A 371 5.73 17.24 15.29
C VAL A 371 5.73 17.65 13.83
N PHE A 372 6.23 18.86 13.58
CA PHE A 372 6.35 19.41 12.23
C PHE A 372 7.44 18.67 11.47
N GLY A 373 7.04 18.10 10.34
CA GLY A 373 7.89 17.22 9.55
C GLY A 373 8.35 17.85 8.24
N TRP A 374 7.46 18.49 7.51
CA TRP A 374 7.73 18.97 6.14
C TRP A 374 7.02 20.28 5.85
N GLN A 375 7.55 21.05 4.90
CA GLN A 375 6.92 22.27 4.40
C GLN A 375 7.13 22.40 2.88
N HIS A 376 6.23 23.10 2.20
CA HIS A 376 6.38 23.49 0.80
C HIS A 376 5.78 24.88 0.56
N LYS A 377 6.18 25.57 -0.52
CA LYS A 377 5.57 26.88 -0.87
C LYS A 377 4.11 26.73 -1.27
N ASP A 378 3.28 27.69 -0.88
CA ASP A 378 1.89 27.76 -1.32
C ASP A 378 1.80 28.03 -2.84
N LYS A 379 0.73 27.57 -3.49
CA LYS A 379 0.57 27.62 -4.97
C LYS A 379 0.52 29.05 -5.52
N ASP A 380 0.15 30.03 -4.69
CA ASP A 380 0.21 31.45 -5.06
C ASP A 380 1.63 31.99 -4.88
N GLU A 381 2.43 31.89 -5.95
CA GLU A 381 3.84 32.34 -6.04
C GLU A 381 4.08 33.80 -5.56
N LYS A 382 3.02 34.61 -5.47
CA LYS A 382 3.08 36.02 -5.05
C LYS A 382 3.18 36.24 -3.54
N SER A 383 2.85 35.24 -2.71
CA SER A 383 2.69 35.45 -1.26
C SER A 383 3.92 35.13 -0.41
N GLY A 384 4.85 34.29 -0.88
CA GLY A 384 6.02 33.84 -0.11
C GLY A 384 5.70 32.95 1.10
N ASN A 385 4.43 32.51 1.26
CA ASN A 385 3.97 31.70 2.38
C ASN A 385 4.25 30.20 2.18
N HIS A 386 4.50 29.47 3.28
CA HIS A 386 4.66 28.01 3.28
C HIS A 386 3.44 27.29 3.85
N ILE A 387 3.20 26.09 3.32
CA ILE A 387 2.32 25.09 3.92
C ILE A 387 3.20 24.10 4.66
N HIS A 388 2.99 24.00 5.95
CA HIS A 388 3.60 23.06 6.86
C HIS A 388 2.73 21.84 7.06
N ARG A 389 3.37 20.71 7.28
CA ARG A 389 2.76 19.42 7.52
C ARG A 389 3.34 18.82 8.79
N ALA A 390 2.47 18.33 9.65
CA ALA A 390 2.85 17.77 10.93
C ALA A 390 2.08 16.48 11.21
N ILE A 391 2.58 15.68 12.15
CA ILE A 391 1.86 14.53 12.71
C ILE A 391 1.62 14.71 14.19
N ALA A 392 0.53 14.16 14.72
CA ALA A 392 0.30 14.06 16.15
C ALA A 392 -0.27 12.67 16.49
N PRO A 393 0.22 11.99 17.55
CA PRO A 393 -0.42 10.78 18.03
C PRO A 393 -1.77 11.11 18.68
N LEU A 394 -2.73 10.18 18.59
CA LEU A 394 -4.06 10.28 19.18
C LEU A 394 -4.42 8.92 19.81
N LYS A 395 -4.65 8.88 21.12
CA LYS A 395 -5.06 7.66 21.83
C LYS A 395 -6.56 7.68 22.09
N ILE A 396 -7.27 6.63 21.67
CA ILE A 396 -8.71 6.40 21.93
C ILE A 396 -8.88 4.94 22.37
N ASP A 397 -9.54 4.71 23.50
CA ASP A 397 -9.88 3.36 24.01
C ASP A 397 -8.72 2.35 23.96
N ASP A 398 -7.51 2.81 24.36
CA ASP A 398 -6.23 2.07 24.33
C ASP A 398 -5.67 1.69 22.95
N GLN A 399 -6.15 2.33 21.89
CA GLN A 399 -5.58 2.25 20.56
C GLN A 399 -4.95 3.59 20.16
N ILE A 400 -3.77 3.54 19.54
CA ILE A 400 -3.03 4.72 19.05
C ILE A 400 -3.25 4.89 17.55
N TYR A 401 -3.69 6.10 17.18
CA TYR A 401 -3.87 6.59 15.83
C TYR A 401 -2.88 7.72 15.54
N VAL A 402 -2.72 8.08 14.26
CA VAL A 402 -1.95 9.26 13.85
C VAL A 402 -2.87 10.27 13.16
N ALA A 403 -2.83 11.50 13.65
CA ALA A 403 -3.44 12.65 13.00
C ALA A 403 -2.41 13.35 12.09
N LYS A 404 -2.79 13.58 10.83
CA LYS A 404 -2.08 14.36 9.82
C LYS A 404 -2.59 15.79 9.85
N LEU A 405 -1.70 16.76 10.02
CA LEU A 405 -2.04 18.18 10.17
C LEU A 405 -1.47 19.00 9.01
N THR A 406 -2.27 19.95 8.53
CA THR A 406 -1.85 20.98 7.57
C THR A 406 -1.94 22.36 8.19
N VAL A 407 -0.82 23.09 8.22
CA VAL A 407 -0.73 24.44 8.77
C VAL A 407 -0.24 25.40 7.69
N LYS A 408 -1.03 26.42 7.39
CA LYS A 408 -0.72 27.41 6.35
C LYS A 408 -0.14 28.69 6.98
N GLU A 409 1.03 29.10 6.53
CA GLU A 409 1.56 30.44 6.82
C GLU A 409 0.72 31.50 6.13
N LEU A 410 0.51 32.61 6.84
CA LEU A 410 -0.06 33.83 6.27
C LEU A 410 0.84 35.01 6.62
N ALA A 411 0.61 36.15 5.96
CA ALA A 411 1.34 37.38 6.23
C ALA A 411 1.32 37.73 7.74
N ARG A 412 2.40 38.36 8.24
CA ARG A 412 2.66 38.58 9.68
C ARG A 412 1.50 39.18 10.48
N GLU A 413 0.61 39.94 9.85
CA GLU A 413 -0.55 40.58 10.50
C GLU A 413 -1.78 39.68 10.61
N GLN A 414 -1.87 38.60 9.82
CA GLN A 414 -3.02 37.70 9.76
C GLN A 414 -2.87 36.45 10.65
N GLY A 415 -1.62 36.09 11.01
CA GLY A 415 -1.28 34.90 11.80
C GLY A 415 -1.46 33.57 11.04
N ASN A 416 -0.72 32.53 11.41
CA ASN A 416 -0.80 31.22 10.73
C ASN A 416 -2.17 30.55 10.96
N ARG A 417 -2.56 29.63 10.07
CA ARG A 417 -3.83 28.89 10.13
C ARG A 417 -3.62 27.41 10.20
N PHE A 418 -4.18 26.75 11.21
CA PHE A 418 -4.34 25.31 11.19
C PHE A 418 -5.53 24.99 10.27
N TYR A 419 -5.22 24.43 9.10
CA TYR A 419 -6.07 24.50 7.91
C TYR A 419 -6.87 23.22 7.66
N SER A 420 -6.26 22.05 7.82
CA SER A 420 -6.94 20.75 7.72
C SER A 420 -6.29 19.71 8.62
N LEU A 421 -7.07 18.69 8.97
CA LEU A 421 -6.74 17.59 9.87
C LEU A 421 -7.33 16.30 9.28
N GLU A 422 -6.58 15.20 9.31
CA GLU A 422 -7.01 13.86 8.87
C GLU A 422 -6.49 12.83 9.88
N ALA A 423 -7.28 11.84 10.29
CA ALA A 423 -6.86 10.84 11.26
C ALA A 423 -6.81 9.44 10.63
N VAL A 424 -5.68 8.76 10.75
CA VAL A 424 -5.42 7.48 10.10
C VAL A 424 -5.02 6.39 11.08
N GLU A 425 -5.33 5.16 10.71
CA GLU A 425 -4.84 3.96 11.38
C GLU A 425 -3.35 3.75 11.15
N ILE A 426 -2.71 3.03 12.09
CA ILE A 426 -1.30 2.68 12.00
C ILE A 426 -1.22 1.17 11.81
N GLU A 427 -1.00 0.74 10.56
CA GLU A 427 -0.79 -0.68 10.25
C GLU A 427 0.57 -1.17 10.80
N GLN A 428 0.64 -2.43 11.25
CA GLN A 428 1.87 -3.03 11.76
C GLN A 428 2.98 -3.14 10.69
N SER A 429 2.62 -3.19 9.40
CA SER A 429 3.55 -3.42 8.28
C SER A 429 3.73 -2.25 7.32
N LYS A 430 3.01 -1.13 7.52
CA LYS A 430 3.13 0.08 6.69
C LYS A 430 3.36 1.33 7.54
N SER A 431 4.38 2.10 7.20
CA SER A 431 4.54 3.45 7.72
C SER A 431 3.47 4.37 7.09
N PRO A 432 2.80 5.25 7.85
CA PRO A 432 1.88 6.24 7.28
C PRO A 432 2.60 7.37 6.53
N ILE A 433 3.93 7.48 6.68
CA ILE A 433 4.74 8.59 6.14
C ILE A 433 4.76 8.64 4.59
N PRO A 434 4.90 7.54 3.83
CA PRO A 434 4.92 7.59 2.36
C PRO A 434 3.60 8.11 1.77
N GLU A 435 2.47 7.84 2.41
CA GLU A 435 1.16 8.29 1.96
C GLU A 435 0.95 9.79 2.23
N MET A 436 1.52 10.31 3.33
CA MET A 436 1.49 11.73 3.71
C MET A 436 2.28 12.67 2.78
N VAL A 437 3.16 12.13 1.94
CA VAL A 437 4.03 12.91 1.05
C VAL A 437 3.58 12.76 -0.42
N ARG A 438 2.66 11.83 -0.74
CA ARG A 438 2.20 11.52 -2.11
C ARG A 438 1.55 12.70 -2.86
N GLU A 439 0.81 13.57 -2.19
CA GLU A 439 0.23 14.77 -2.84
C GLU A 439 1.26 15.90 -3.07
N ASP A 440 2.39 15.90 -2.34
CA ASP A 440 3.37 16.99 -2.38
C ASP A 440 4.69 16.62 -3.11
N LEU A 441 4.98 15.33 -3.35
CA LEU A 441 6.15 14.85 -4.10
C LEU A 441 6.24 15.38 -5.54
N ASN A 442 5.12 15.87 -6.09
CA ASN A 442 5.06 16.54 -7.39
C ASN A 442 5.59 18.00 -7.39
N LYS A 443 6.02 18.54 -6.24
CA LYS A 443 6.59 19.90 -6.12
C LYS A 443 8.08 19.80 -5.79
N GLN A 444 8.93 20.40 -6.62
CA GLN A 444 10.40 20.25 -6.70
C GLN A 444 11.24 20.64 -5.44
N ASP A 445 10.67 20.79 -4.25
CA ASP A 445 11.37 21.45 -3.11
C ASP A 445 11.31 20.70 -1.75
N LEU A 446 10.74 19.48 -1.70
CA LEU A 446 10.54 18.77 -0.42
C LEU A 446 11.81 18.17 0.22
N SER A 447 12.85 17.88 -0.56
CA SER A 447 14.04 17.19 -0.05
C SER A 447 14.88 18.03 0.91
N GLN A 448 14.72 19.36 0.89
CA GLN A 448 15.50 20.26 1.75
C GLN A 448 14.88 20.48 3.14
N HIS A 449 13.66 20.00 3.42
CA HIS A 449 12.87 20.47 4.57
C HIS A 449 12.23 19.38 5.46
N ARG A 450 12.75 18.14 5.45
CA ARG A 450 12.33 17.12 6.42
C ARG A 450 12.93 17.38 7.81
N HIS A 451 12.31 18.26 8.58
CA HIS A 451 12.69 18.51 9.96
C HIS A 451 12.15 17.35 10.84
N ASN A 452 12.87 16.98 11.90
CA ASN A 452 12.42 16.01 12.93
C ASN A 452 12.06 14.58 12.49
N ARG A 453 12.54 14.12 11.31
CA ARG A 453 12.27 12.76 10.80
C ARG A 453 12.48 11.64 11.83
N ALA A 454 13.61 11.66 12.54
CA ALA A 454 13.92 10.63 13.53
C ALA A 454 12.90 10.57 14.68
N LEU A 455 12.40 11.73 15.14
CA LEU A 455 11.37 11.80 16.17
C LEU A 455 10.04 11.26 15.64
N ILE A 456 9.66 11.62 14.42
CA ILE A 456 8.45 11.13 13.74
C ILE A 456 8.51 9.60 13.58
N ASP A 457 9.63 9.06 13.09
CA ASP A 457 9.84 7.62 12.93
C ASP A 457 9.74 6.90 14.30
N THR A 458 10.31 7.50 15.36
CA THR A 458 10.23 6.98 16.74
C THR A 458 8.79 6.95 17.26
N ILE A 459 8.00 8.02 17.06
CA ILE A 459 6.60 8.09 17.50
C ILE A 459 5.77 6.99 16.82
N VAL A 460 5.95 6.81 15.50
CA VAL A 460 5.24 5.78 14.73
C VAL A 460 5.61 4.39 15.22
N GLN A 461 6.90 4.11 15.42
CA GLN A 461 7.37 2.81 15.94
C GLN A 461 6.82 2.52 17.34
N ASN A 462 6.87 3.50 18.24
CA ASN A 462 6.32 3.37 19.59
C ASN A 462 4.81 3.11 19.56
N ALA A 463 4.07 3.76 18.65
CA ALA A 463 2.63 3.57 18.51
C ALA A 463 2.29 2.17 17.97
N GLN A 464 3.06 1.69 16.97
CA GLN A 464 2.95 0.31 16.46
C GLN A 464 3.21 -0.72 17.57
N GLN A 465 4.28 -0.53 18.34
CA GLN A 465 4.62 -1.41 19.46
C GLN A 465 3.56 -1.38 20.56
N TYR A 466 3.04 -0.20 20.91
CA TYR A 466 1.96 -0.05 21.88
C TYR A 466 0.71 -0.80 21.43
N ASN A 467 0.25 -0.56 20.19
CA ASN A 467 -0.91 -1.26 19.64
C ASN A 467 -0.71 -2.78 19.61
N SER A 468 0.46 -3.28 19.21
CA SER A 468 0.74 -4.73 19.19
C SER A 468 0.76 -5.39 20.57
N THR A 469 1.11 -4.63 21.62
CA THR A 469 1.19 -5.15 22.99
C THR A 469 -0.13 -5.03 23.73
N HIS A 470 -1.01 -4.11 23.31
CA HIS A 470 -2.33 -3.87 23.91
C HIS A 470 -3.50 -4.48 23.10
N GLU A 471 -3.20 -5.14 21.98
CA GLU A 471 -4.13 -5.92 21.13
C GLU A 471 -4.92 -7.03 21.88
N LYS A 472 -4.57 -7.35 23.14
CA LYS A 472 -5.20 -8.42 23.93
C LYS A 472 -6.12 -7.98 25.07
N THR A 473 -6.26 -6.68 25.40
CA THR A 473 -7.03 -6.28 26.61
C THR A 473 -7.91 -5.03 26.52
N THR A 474 -8.19 -4.47 25.34
CA THR A 474 -9.24 -3.44 25.20
C THR A 474 -9.86 -3.54 23.80
N PRO A 475 -11.19 -3.35 23.63
CA PRO A 475 -11.87 -3.69 22.39
C PRO A 475 -11.35 -2.77 21.28
N ASN A 476 -10.89 -3.37 20.19
CA ASN A 476 -10.81 -2.73 18.88
C ASN A 476 -11.98 -1.74 18.73
N LEU A 477 -11.76 -0.57 18.14
CA LEU A 477 -12.86 0.24 17.60
C LEU A 477 -13.60 -0.46 16.43
N GLN A 478 -13.22 -1.71 16.11
CA GLN A 478 -13.96 -2.70 15.32
C GLN A 478 -14.80 -3.70 16.17
N ASN A 479 -14.57 -3.81 17.48
CA ASN A 479 -15.35 -4.61 18.42
C ASN A 479 -16.35 -3.73 19.19
N ASN A 480 -17.35 -3.26 18.45
CA ASN A 480 -18.69 -3.05 18.98
C ASN A 480 -19.35 -4.40 19.33
N ASN A 481 -18.66 -5.28 20.07
CA ASN A 481 -19.20 -6.61 20.44
C ASN A 481 -20.38 -6.54 21.43
N ASN A 482 -20.91 -5.34 21.68
CA ASN A 482 -22.16 -5.11 22.39
C ASN A 482 -23.10 -4.11 21.70
N LEU A 483 -22.75 -3.52 20.55
CA LEU A 483 -23.78 -2.86 19.76
C LEU A 483 -24.48 -3.93 18.92
N PRO A 484 -25.81 -4.02 18.99
CA PRO A 484 -26.55 -4.84 18.05
C PRO A 484 -26.16 -4.42 16.63
N ARG A 485 -26.10 -5.38 15.70
CA ARG A 485 -25.82 -5.09 14.29
C ARG A 485 -26.62 -3.90 13.78
N PHE A 486 -27.90 -3.85 14.14
CA PHE A 486 -28.78 -2.74 13.79
C PHE A 486 -29.03 -1.81 14.98
N ALA A 487 -28.79 -0.51 14.80
CA ALA A 487 -29.20 0.55 15.72
C ALA A 487 -30.48 1.23 15.21
N PHE A 488 -31.42 1.54 16.11
CA PHE A 488 -32.75 2.07 15.76
C PHE A 488 -33.05 3.38 16.50
N ALA A 489 -33.43 4.41 15.75
CA ALA A 489 -33.84 5.71 16.27
C ALA A 489 -35.16 6.15 15.67
N VAL A 490 -36.09 6.64 16.49
CA VAL A 490 -37.29 7.33 15.98
C VAL A 490 -36.85 8.71 15.51
N LEU A 491 -37.24 9.08 14.29
CA LEU A 491 -36.87 10.37 13.72
C LEU A 491 -37.83 11.47 14.14
N ASN A 492 -37.27 12.68 14.29
CA ASN A 492 -38.07 13.88 14.34
C ASN A 492 -38.56 14.19 12.92
N THR A 493 -39.85 14.01 12.67
CA THR A 493 -40.44 14.16 11.33
C THR A 493 -40.46 15.61 10.85
N ASP A 494 -40.39 16.57 11.76
CA ASP A 494 -40.34 18.01 11.43
C ASP A 494 -39.00 18.42 10.81
N GLU A 495 -37.94 17.61 11.00
CA GLU A 495 -36.59 17.87 10.50
C GLU A 495 -36.29 17.13 9.19
N TYR A 496 -37.27 16.42 8.64
CA TYR A 496 -37.11 15.55 7.48
C TYR A 496 -38.14 15.92 6.42
N GLU A 497 -37.75 16.84 5.54
CA GLU A 497 -38.56 17.26 4.39
C GLU A 497 -38.44 16.22 3.26
N LEU A 498 -39.57 15.65 2.82
CA LEU A 498 -39.64 14.79 1.64
C LEU A 498 -39.89 15.62 0.37
N SER A 499 -40.95 16.41 0.38
CA SER A 499 -41.29 17.35 -0.67
C SER A 499 -42.21 18.45 -0.13
N GLU A 500 -42.58 19.43 -0.95
CA GLU A 500 -43.51 20.49 -0.54
C GLU A 500 -44.91 19.96 -0.15
N ILE A 501 -45.29 18.79 -0.69
CA ILE A 501 -46.61 18.20 -0.52
C ILE A 501 -46.61 16.91 0.30
N GLU A 502 -45.44 16.27 0.50
CA GLU A 502 -45.30 15.05 1.30
C GLU A 502 -44.56 15.34 2.61
N LYS A 503 -45.18 14.95 3.72
CA LYS A 503 -44.63 15.14 5.07
C LYS A 503 -44.57 13.82 5.80
N LEU A 504 -43.42 13.50 6.38
CA LEU A 504 -43.30 12.33 7.24
C LEU A 504 -44.24 12.46 8.44
N ARG A 505 -44.86 11.34 8.79
CA ARG A 505 -45.74 11.22 9.96
C ARG A 505 -45.09 10.39 11.06
N HIS A 506 -44.50 9.28 10.68
CA HIS A 506 -43.77 8.39 11.56
C HIS A 506 -42.59 7.81 10.80
N ALA A 507 -41.38 7.89 11.34
CA ALA A 507 -40.22 7.28 10.70
C ALA A 507 -39.21 6.75 11.72
N VAL A 508 -38.56 5.66 11.34
CA VAL A 508 -37.50 5.01 12.09
C VAL A 508 -36.26 4.97 11.21
N HIS A 509 -35.17 5.52 11.75
CA HIS A 509 -33.84 5.35 11.21
C HIS A 509 -33.23 4.05 11.74
N ILE A 510 -32.72 3.25 10.81
CA ILE A 510 -31.99 2.02 11.09
C ILE A 510 -30.58 2.19 10.53
N ARG A 511 -29.56 1.97 11.37
CA ARG A 511 -28.15 1.95 10.96
C ARG A 511 -27.59 0.54 11.09
N ASP A 512 -27.06 -0.02 10.02
CA ASP A 512 -26.27 -1.25 10.07
C ASP A 512 -24.84 -0.89 10.49
N ASN A 513 -24.45 -1.30 11.70
CA ASN A 513 -23.13 -1.02 12.28
C ASN A 513 -22.02 -1.88 11.67
N GLU A 514 -22.34 -2.93 10.89
CA GLU A 514 -21.34 -3.75 10.19
C GLU A 514 -21.02 -3.20 8.80
N THR A 515 -22.01 -2.67 8.08
CA THR A 515 -21.85 -2.18 6.69
C THR A 515 -21.86 -0.66 6.57
N TYR A 516 -22.21 0.06 7.65
CA TYR A 516 -22.38 1.53 7.71
C TYR A 516 -23.52 2.06 6.83
N GLU A 517 -24.43 1.19 6.42
CA GLU A 517 -25.61 1.54 5.64
C GLU A 517 -26.72 2.09 6.55
N ASN A 518 -27.53 2.98 5.99
CA ASN A 518 -28.59 3.65 6.72
C ASN A 518 -29.92 3.50 5.98
N TYR A 519 -31.00 3.32 6.74
CA TYR A 519 -32.35 3.14 6.23
C TYR A 519 -33.32 4.06 6.96
N VAL A 520 -34.28 4.60 6.24
CA VAL A 520 -35.37 5.39 6.82
C VAL A 520 -36.68 4.76 6.41
N ILE A 521 -37.37 4.16 7.37
CA ILE A 521 -38.60 3.41 7.12
C ILE A 521 -39.73 4.07 7.90
N GLY A 522 -40.84 4.35 7.24
CA GLY A 522 -41.91 5.12 7.86
C GLY A 522 -43.14 5.33 7.00
N THR A 523 -44.01 6.21 7.48
CA THR A 523 -45.20 6.68 6.79
C THR A 523 -45.09 8.17 6.52
N TYR A 524 -45.66 8.59 5.40
CA TYR A 524 -45.82 10.00 5.06
C TYR A 524 -47.28 10.30 4.74
N ALA A 525 -47.70 11.54 4.91
CA ALA A 525 -48.95 12.05 4.38
C ALA A 525 -48.67 12.97 3.19
N SER A 526 -49.51 12.85 2.17
CA SER A 526 -49.54 13.74 1.03
C SER A 526 -50.93 14.36 0.91
N GLU A 527 -50.99 15.62 0.49
CA GLU A 527 -52.24 16.32 0.22
C GLU A 527 -52.33 16.68 -1.26
N TYR A 528 -53.34 16.14 -1.95
CA TYR A 528 -53.58 16.40 -3.36
C TYR A 528 -55.08 16.59 -3.60
N ASP A 529 -55.48 17.73 -4.18
CA ASP A 529 -56.88 18.04 -4.50
C ASP A 529 -57.83 17.91 -3.28
N ASP A 530 -57.45 18.52 -2.15
CA ASP A 530 -58.14 18.48 -0.84
C ASP A 530 -58.37 17.05 -0.28
N LYS A 531 -57.64 16.06 -0.78
CA LYS A 531 -57.64 14.68 -0.29
C LYS A 531 -56.30 14.34 0.34
N GLN A 532 -56.35 13.80 1.55
CA GLN A 532 -55.19 13.26 2.25
C GLN A 532 -54.96 11.80 1.88
N PHE A 533 -53.73 11.49 1.51
CA PHE A 533 -53.24 10.14 1.26
C PHE A 533 -52.12 9.82 2.25
N VAL A 534 -52.05 8.57 2.70
CA VAL A 534 -50.95 8.09 3.54
C VAL A 534 -50.17 7.05 2.73
N GLY A 535 -48.86 7.27 2.61
CA GLY A 535 -47.95 6.37 1.92
C GLY A 535 -46.92 5.77 2.87
N VAL A 536 -46.13 4.85 2.34
CA VAL A 536 -45.00 4.20 3.01
C VAL A 536 -43.71 4.68 2.33
N ILE A 537 -42.70 4.99 3.13
CA ILE A 537 -41.36 5.27 2.66
C ILE A 537 -40.36 4.25 3.20
N ALA A 538 -39.38 3.91 2.38
CA ALA A 538 -38.24 3.12 2.77
C ALA A 538 -37.02 3.56 1.96
N ASP A 539 -36.36 4.62 2.45
CA ASP A 539 -35.13 5.14 1.86
C ASP A 539 -33.93 4.27 2.27
N TYR A 540 -32.98 4.17 1.36
CA TYR A 540 -31.70 3.54 1.55
C TYR A 540 -30.56 4.52 1.28
N TYR A 541 -29.54 4.47 2.12
CA TYR A 541 -28.32 5.25 2.01
C TYR A 541 -27.12 4.31 2.17
N GLU A 542 -26.20 4.35 1.21
CA GLU A 542 -25.04 3.45 1.11
C GLU A 542 -24.01 3.66 2.22
N SER A 543 -24.07 4.82 2.89
CA SER A 543 -23.15 5.20 3.95
C SER A 543 -23.81 6.17 4.95
N ASP A 544 -23.18 6.34 6.12
CA ASP A 544 -23.52 7.41 7.06
C ASP A 544 -23.47 8.79 6.40
N LEU A 545 -22.56 8.98 5.44
CA LEU A 545 -22.37 10.23 4.73
C LEU A 545 -23.57 10.59 3.84
N ASP A 546 -24.08 9.62 3.08
CA ASP A 546 -25.22 9.83 2.17
C ASP A 546 -26.48 10.17 2.96
N TYR A 547 -26.69 9.48 4.09
CA TYR A 547 -27.78 9.74 5.01
C TYR A 547 -27.73 11.16 5.61
N GLN A 548 -26.55 11.62 6.04
CA GLN A 548 -26.39 12.97 6.60
C GLN A 548 -26.61 14.07 5.56
N GLN A 549 -26.22 13.83 4.31
CA GLN A 549 -26.40 14.80 3.23
C GLN A 549 -27.77 14.70 2.55
N LYS A 550 -28.60 13.71 2.92
CA LYS A 550 -29.85 13.36 2.22
C LYS A 550 -29.63 13.20 0.71
N LEU A 551 -28.43 12.77 0.30
CA LEU A 551 -28.11 12.57 -1.11
C LEU A 551 -28.68 11.22 -1.51
N ILE A 552 -29.65 11.26 -2.43
CA ILE A 552 -30.22 10.08 -3.10
C ILE A 552 -30.98 9.15 -2.13
N GLY A 553 -32.11 9.62 -1.60
CA GLY A 553 -33.17 8.72 -1.16
C GLY A 553 -33.92 8.21 -2.40
N ASN A 554 -33.63 6.97 -2.82
CA ASN A 554 -34.46 6.29 -3.81
C ASN A 554 -35.47 5.44 -3.05
N ASP A 555 -36.78 5.65 -3.26
CA ASP A 555 -37.83 4.80 -2.71
C ASP A 555 -37.69 3.38 -3.27
N ASN A 556 -36.92 2.57 -2.56
CA ASN A 556 -36.55 1.21 -2.88
C ASN A 556 -37.21 0.26 -1.87
N ARG A 557 -38.48 0.53 -1.55
CA ARG A 557 -39.19 -0.13 -0.45
C ARG A 557 -39.10 -1.65 -0.44
N GLU A 558 -39.31 -2.30 -1.58
CA GLU A 558 -39.28 -3.75 -1.69
C GLU A 558 -37.86 -4.28 -1.51
N GLN A 559 -36.87 -3.60 -2.08
CA GLN A 559 -35.45 -3.96 -1.94
C GLN A 559 -34.97 -3.75 -0.50
N VAL A 560 -35.37 -2.67 0.17
CA VAL A 560 -35.04 -2.40 1.58
C VAL A 560 -35.68 -3.47 2.48
N PHE A 561 -36.95 -3.79 2.28
CA PHE A 561 -37.63 -4.84 3.05
C PHE A 561 -37.02 -6.22 2.82
N ALA A 562 -36.61 -6.52 1.58
CA ALA A 562 -35.90 -7.74 1.26
C ALA A 562 -34.50 -7.76 1.90
N LYS A 563 -33.72 -6.69 1.79
CA LYS A 563 -32.37 -6.58 2.35
C LYS A 563 -32.34 -6.74 3.86
N LEU A 564 -33.30 -6.15 4.56
CA LEU A 564 -33.45 -6.27 6.01
C LEU A 564 -34.18 -7.55 6.45
N GLY A 565 -34.51 -8.44 5.51
CA GLY A 565 -35.12 -9.75 5.79
C GLY A 565 -36.56 -9.69 6.32
N MET A 566 -37.25 -8.56 6.16
CA MET A 566 -38.57 -8.26 6.72
C MET A 566 -39.74 -8.50 5.75
N HIS A 567 -39.46 -8.82 4.48
CA HIS A 567 -40.47 -8.91 3.43
C HIS A 567 -41.66 -9.83 3.76
N LYS A 568 -41.47 -10.91 4.53
CA LYS A 568 -42.59 -11.81 4.89
C LYS A 568 -43.44 -11.23 6.02
N GLU A 569 -42.79 -10.61 6.99
CA GLU A 569 -43.40 -9.98 8.16
C GLU A 569 -44.20 -8.72 7.78
N LEU A 570 -43.77 -8.01 6.74
CA LEU A 570 -44.42 -6.82 6.20
C LEU A 570 -45.36 -7.08 5.01
N LYS A 571 -45.78 -8.33 4.77
CA LYS A 571 -46.68 -8.69 3.65
C LYS A 571 -47.97 -7.85 3.58
N ASP A 572 -48.50 -7.42 4.73
CA ASP A 572 -49.72 -6.62 4.81
C ASP A 572 -49.46 -5.16 4.41
N VAL A 573 -48.26 -4.64 4.74
CA VAL A 573 -47.81 -3.32 4.30
C VAL A 573 -47.54 -3.32 2.80
N ILE A 574 -46.92 -4.38 2.28
CA ILE A 574 -46.69 -4.57 0.84
C ILE A 574 -48.04 -4.60 0.09
N ALA A 575 -48.99 -5.44 0.54
CA ALA A 575 -50.33 -5.50 -0.05
C ALA A 575 -51.08 -4.17 0.04
N PHE A 576 -50.84 -3.35 1.08
CA PHE A 576 -51.38 -2.00 1.15
C PHE A 576 -50.79 -1.08 0.08
N VAL A 577 -49.47 -1.10 -0.10
CA VAL A 577 -48.81 -0.30 -1.13
C VAL A 577 -49.23 -0.72 -2.55
N ASP A 578 -49.48 -2.01 -2.75
CA ASP A 578 -49.98 -2.56 -4.03
C ASP A 578 -51.46 -2.27 -4.28
N GLY A 579 -52.20 -1.77 -3.28
CA GLY A 579 -53.64 -1.50 -3.36
C GLY A 579 -54.53 -2.74 -3.20
N ASP A 580 -53.95 -3.88 -2.79
CA ASP A 580 -54.64 -5.14 -2.56
C ASP A 580 -55.28 -5.24 -1.16
N LYS A 581 -54.91 -4.35 -0.24
CA LYS A 581 -55.40 -4.34 1.14
C LYS A 581 -55.50 -2.92 1.70
N ASP A 582 -56.63 -2.60 2.33
CA ASP A 582 -56.75 -1.36 3.09
C ASP A 582 -56.18 -1.53 4.50
N LEU A 583 -55.31 -0.61 4.91
CA LEU A 583 -54.85 -0.46 6.28
C LEU A 583 -55.18 0.95 6.76
N THR A 584 -55.64 1.06 8.00
CA THR A 584 -55.77 2.36 8.65
C THR A 584 -54.39 2.95 8.91
N THR A 585 -54.34 4.28 9.04
CA THR A 585 -53.11 5.01 9.35
C THR A 585 -52.41 4.50 10.62
N ASP A 586 -53.18 4.20 11.67
CA ASP A 586 -52.64 3.67 12.94
C ASP A 586 -52.11 2.24 12.79
N GLU A 587 -52.74 1.41 11.94
CA GLU A 587 -52.22 0.07 11.63
C GLU A 587 -50.90 0.15 10.88
N LEU A 588 -50.78 1.08 9.91
CA LEU A 588 -49.55 1.30 9.16
C LEU A 588 -48.41 1.80 10.05
N ASP A 589 -48.68 2.81 10.88
CA ASP A 589 -47.71 3.34 11.86
C ASP A 589 -47.28 2.27 12.86
N LYS A 590 -48.21 1.38 13.28
CA LYS A 590 -47.89 0.25 14.16
C LYS A 590 -46.98 -0.77 13.46
N HIS A 591 -47.25 -1.12 12.21
CA HIS A 591 -46.40 -2.03 11.44
C HIS A 591 -44.98 -1.48 11.24
N LEU A 592 -44.84 -0.16 11.07
CA LEU A 592 -43.55 0.50 10.85
C LEU A 592 -42.97 1.15 12.12
N SER A 593 -43.52 0.81 13.27
CA SER A 593 -43.03 1.31 14.56
C SER A 593 -41.65 0.77 14.90
N LYS A 594 -40.85 1.55 15.64
CA LYS A 594 -39.53 1.14 16.11
C LYS A 594 -39.55 -0.23 16.79
N ASP A 595 -40.51 -0.45 17.70
CA ASP A 595 -40.62 -1.72 18.46
C ASP A 595 -40.89 -2.92 17.53
N ASN A 596 -41.74 -2.74 16.52
CA ASN A 596 -42.01 -3.80 15.56
C ASN A 596 -40.79 -4.05 14.66
N LEU A 597 -40.22 -2.99 14.06
CA LEU A 597 -39.04 -3.07 13.19
C LEU A 597 -37.85 -3.73 13.90
N GLN A 598 -37.58 -3.37 15.16
CA GLN A 598 -36.56 -4.01 15.99
C GLN A 598 -36.75 -5.52 16.15
N THR A 599 -37.99 -6.01 16.09
CA THR A 599 -38.32 -7.42 16.24
C THR A 599 -38.22 -8.18 14.92
N ILE A 600 -38.54 -7.55 13.79
CA ILE A 600 -38.68 -8.22 12.51
C ILE A 600 -37.47 -8.11 11.58
N VAL A 601 -36.58 -7.12 11.78
CA VAL A 601 -35.30 -7.01 11.05
C VAL A 601 -34.46 -8.26 11.33
N LYS A 602 -33.86 -8.82 10.27
CA LYS A 602 -33.01 -10.03 10.34
C LYS A 602 -31.63 -9.75 9.80
N ASP A 603 -30.66 -10.55 10.26
CA ASP A 603 -29.28 -10.51 9.77
C ASP A 603 -29.15 -11.01 8.33
N THR A 604 -30.10 -11.82 7.85
CA THR A 604 -30.05 -12.42 6.52
C THR A 604 -31.06 -11.76 5.58
N PRO A 605 -30.62 -11.29 4.40
CA PRO A 605 -31.53 -10.75 3.39
C PRO A 605 -32.44 -11.84 2.82
N ASN A 606 -33.64 -11.45 2.38
CA ASN A 606 -34.57 -12.31 1.66
C ASN A 606 -34.23 -12.33 0.17
N LEU A 607 -33.29 -13.19 -0.22
CA LEU A 607 -32.84 -13.34 -1.60
C LEU A 607 -33.57 -14.48 -2.34
N SER A 608 -33.75 -14.32 -3.65
CA SER A 608 -34.16 -15.44 -4.50
C SER A 608 -33.09 -16.54 -4.53
N LYS A 609 -33.45 -17.76 -4.94
CA LYS A 609 -32.49 -18.88 -5.02
C LYS A 609 -31.27 -18.53 -5.89
N HIS A 610 -31.47 -17.84 -7.01
CA HIS A 610 -30.40 -17.45 -7.93
C HIS A 610 -29.48 -16.38 -7.33
N MET A 611 -30.06 -15.38 -6.67
CA MET A 611 -29.29 -14.34 -5.97
C MET A 611 -28.49 -14.91 -4.79
N GLN A 612 -29.06 -15.86 -4.05
CA GLN A 612 -28.35 -16.55 -2.96
C GLN A 612 -27.15 -17.34 -3.49
N VAL A 613 -27.26 -17.94 -4.68
CA VAL A 613 -26.14 -18.61 -5.34
C VAL A 613 -25.03 -17.60 -5.65
N ALA A 614 -25.34 -16.43 -6.22
CA ALA A 614 -24.34 -15.39 -6.44
C ALA A 614 -23.70 -14.91 -5.13
N TYR A 615 -24.53 -14.60 -4.12
CA TYR A 615 -24.06 -14.16 -2.80
C TYR A 615 -23.05 -15.13 -2.18
N ASN A 616 -23.40 -16.42 -2.12
CA ASN A 616 -22.55 -17.43 -1.52
C ASN A 616 -21.24 -17.60 -2.32
N ASN A 617 -21.30 -17.57 -3.65
CA ASN A 617 -20.10 -17.72 -4.48
C ASN A 617 -19.15 -16.52 -4.38
N ALA A 618 -19.68 -15.29 -4.22
CA ALA A 618 -18.88 -14.10 -3.97
C ALA A 618 -18.27 -14.14 -2.56
N GLN A 619 -19.04 -14.57 -1.55
CA GLN A 619 -18.51 -14.78 -0.20
C GLN A 619 -17.39 -15.84 -0.20
N MET A 620 -17.56 -16.94 -0.92
CA MET A 620 -16.53 -17.97 -1.10
C MET A 620 -15.29 -17.47 -1.85
N ALA A 621 -15.44 -16.44 -2.70
CA ALA A 621 -14.32 -15.78 -3.36
C ALA A 621 -13.56 -14.80 -2.44
N GLY A 622 -14.06 -14.54 -1.22
CA GLY A 622 -13.38 -13.72 -0.23
C GLY A 622 -13.66 -12.22 -0.33
N PHE A 623 -14.81 -11.84 -0.92
CA PHE A 623 -15.31 -10.47 -0.84
C PHE A 623 -15.79 -10.14 0.59
N ASP A 624 -15.56 -8.90 1.03
CA ASP A 624 -15.91 -8.46 2.38
C ASP A 624 -17.41 -8.17 2.54
N LYS A 625 -17.85 -7.93 3.78
CA LYS A 625 -19.26 -7.71 4.10
C LYS A 625 -19.84 -6.47 3.41
N GLN A 626 -19.04 -5.43 3.20
CA GLN A 626 -19.49 -4.19 2.57
C GLN A 626 -19.72 -4.41 1.08
N THR A 627 -18.77 -5.04 0.38
CA THR A 627 -18.93 -5.44 -1.03
C THR A 627 -20.13 -6.37 -1.21
N LEU A 628 -20.29 -7.38 -0.34
CA LEU A 628 -21.44 -8.28 -0.36
C LEU A 628 -22.77 -7.53 -0.15
N SER A 629 -22.77 -6.45 0.64
CA SER A 629 -23.95 -5.62 0.88
C SER A 629 -24.33 -4.78 -0.35
N TYR A 630 -23.35 -4.18 -1.03
CA TYR A 630 -23.57 -3.45 -2.29
C TYR A 630 -24.08 -4.38 -3.39
N MET A 631 -23.44 -5.53 -3.54
CA MET A 631 -23.88 -6.58 -4.44
C MET A 631 -25.32 -7.03 -4.13
N THR A 632 -25.68 -7.14 -2.85
CA THR A 632 -27.05 -7.48 -2.43
C THR A 632 -28.07 -6.45 -2.91
N MET A 633 -27.78 -5.15 -2.79
CA MET A 633 -28.70 -4.11 -3.28
C MET A 633 -28.78 -4.09 -4.80
N ALA A 634 -27.65 -4.22 -5.49
CA ALA A 634 -27.62 -4.28 -6.95
C ALA A 634 -28.47 -5.45 -7.49
N MET A 635 -28.30 -6.65 -6.92
CA MET A 635 -29.14 -7.81 -7.27
C MET A 635 -30.62 -7.58 -6.98
N LEU A 636 -30.97 -6.96 -5.84
CA LEU A 636 -32.36 -6.67 -5.51
C LEU A 636 -32.97 -5.62 -6.46
N GLY A 637 -32.16 -4.76 -7.06
CA GLY A 637 -32.57 -3.84 -8.13
C GLY A 637 -33.06 -4.56 -9.40
N GLU A 638 -32.55 -5.75 -9.70
CA GLU A 638 -32.98 -6.58 -10.85
C GLU A 638 -34.37 -7.19 -10.67
N TYR A 639 -34.94 -7.12 -9.47
CA TYR A 639 -36.27 -7.63 -9.17
C TYR A 639 -37.35 -6.69 -9.73
N ASP A 640 -37.46 -6.63 -11.06
CA ASP A 640 -38.47 -5.86 -11.77
C ASP A 640 -39.77 -6.66 -12.00
N THR A 641 -40.79 -6.02 -12.58
CA THR A 641 -42.08 -6.65 -12.90
C THR A 641 -41.97 -7.82 -13.90
N THR A 642 -40.82 -8.00 -14.56
CA THR A 642 -40.54 -9.08 -15.52
C THR A 642 -39.65 -10.18 -14.98
N TRP A 643 -39.04 -10.00 -13.80
CA TRP A 643 -38.18 -10.99 -13.14
C TRP A 643 -38.82 -12.38 -13.05
N HIS A 644 -40.12 -12.42 -12.74
CA HIS A 644 -40.87 -13.67 -12.67
C HIS A 644 -41.02 -14.39 -14.02
N ASN A 645 -40.97 -13.66 -15.13
CA ASN A 645 -41.10 -14.18 -16.49
C ASN A 645 -39.77 -14.65 -17.08
N LYS A 646 -38.63 -14.20 -16.53
CA LYS A 646 -37.28 -14.61 -16.97
C LYS A 646 -37.02 -16.09 -16.71
N ASP A 647 -36.35 -16.77 -17.63
CA ASP A 647 -35.86 -18.13 -17.42
C ASP A 647 -34.63 -18.18 -16.48
N ASN A 648 -34.09 -19.37 -16.22
CA ASN A 648 -32.96 -19.51 -15.30
C ASN A 648 -31.65 -18.91 -15.83
N VAL A 649 -31.45 -18.91 -17.15
CA VAL A 649 -30.26 -18.34 -17.79
C VAL A 649 -30.36 -16.83 -17.74
N GLU A 650 -31.49 -16.26 -18.17
CA GLU A 650 -31.77 -14.82 -18.16
C GLU A 650 -31.66 -14.22 -16.74
N LYS A 651 -32.09 -14.96 -15.71
CA LYS A 651 -31.92 -14.56 -14.31
C LYS A 651 -30.46 -14.50 -13.88
N ASN A 652 -29.66 -15.48 -14.30
CA ASN A 652 -28.24 -15.53 -13.95
C ASN A 652 -27.44 -14.45 -14.71
N GLU A 653 -27.79 -14.17 -15.97
CA GLU A 653 -27.19 -13.10 -16.76
C GLU A 653 -27.51 -11.72 -16.17
N ALA A 654 -28.76 -11.45 -15.80
CA ALA A 654 -29.15 -10.21 -15.13
C ALA A 654 -28.41 -10.02 -13.79
N ILE A 655 -28.25 -11.09 -13.00
CA ILE A 655 -27.44 -11.04 -11.78
C ILE A 655 -25.97 -10.70 -12.09
N LEU A 656 -25.38 -11.34 -13.10
CA LEU A 656 -23.99 -11.08 -13.48
C LEU A 656 -23.78 -9.65 -13.96
N GLU A 657 -24.71 -9.12 -14.75
CA GLU A 657 -24.69 -7.73 -15.21
C GLU A 657 -24.73 -6.76 -14.02
N ALA A 658 -25.64 -6.97 -13.07
CA ALA A 658 -25.80 -6.09 -11.91
C ALA A 658 -24.58 -6.07 -10.97
N VAL A 659 -23.81 -7.16 -10.89
CA VAL A 659 -22.73 -7.31 -9.90
C VAL A 659 -21.32 -7.17 -10.48
N SER A 660 -21.14 -7.22 -11.81
CA SER A 660 -19.80 -7.27 -12.39
C SER A 660 -18.99 -6.02 -12.05
N ASP A 661 -19.51 -4.83 -12.33
CA ASP A 661 -18.80 -3.56 -12.05
C ASP A 661 -18.41 -3.41 -10.57
N ILE A 662 -19.19 -3.96 -9.65
CA ILE A 662 -18.93 -3.93 -8.19
C ILE A 662 -17.76 -4.85 -7.82
N LEU A 663 -17.64 -5.99 -8.49
CA LEU A 663 -16.71 -7.06 -8.12
C LEU A 663 -15.38 -6.99 -8.90
N GLU A 664 -15.33 -6.30 -10.03
CA GLU A 664 -14.17 -6.25 -10.93
C GLU A 664 -12.93 -5.54 -10.34
N ASP A 665 -13.10 -4.75 -9.28
CA ASP A 665 -12.01 -4.06 -8.57
C ASP A 665 -10.91 -5.03 -8.08
N ASP A 666 -11.28 -6.23 -7.65
CA ASP A 666 -10.35 -7.32 -7.32
C ASP A 666 -10.46 -8.44 -8.37
N LYS A 667 -9.68 -8.32 -9.44
CA LYS A 667 -9.70 -9.25 -10.58
C LYS A 667 -9.47 -10.71 -10.20
N GLN A 668 -8.70 -10.99 -9.15
CA GLN A 668 -8.46 -12.36 -8.70
C GLN A 668 -9.72 -12.94 -8.04
N LYS A 669 -10.32 -12.19 -7.10
CA LYS A 669 -11.58 -12.59 -6.47
C LYS A 669 -12.74 -12.62 -7.46
N TYR A 670 -12.77 -11.70 -8.42
CA TYR A 670 -13.74 -11.69 -9.52
C TYR A 670 -13.64 -12.96 -10.36
N ASN A 671 -12.45 -13.34 -10.82
CA ASN A 671 -12.26 -14.57 -11.58
C ASN A 671 -12.61 -15.82 -10.77
N GLN A 672 -12.30 -15.82 -9.47
CA GLN A 672 -12.70 -16.88 -8.53
C GLN A 672 -14.25 -16.95 -8.40
N PHE A 673 -14.92 -15.81 -8.30
CA PHE A 673 -16.37 -15.71 -8.31
C PHE A 673 -16.96 -16.26 -9.61
N ILE A 674 -16.43 -15.86 -10.77
CA ILE A 674 -16.86 -16.37 -12.08
C ILE A 674 -16.68 -17.90 -12.17
N ASP A 675 -15.58 -18.46 -11.67
CA ASP A 675 -15.36 -19.91 -11.63
C ASP A 675 -16.37 -20.63 -10.73
N ASN A 676 -16.61 -20.09 -9.54
CA ASN A 676 -17.55 -20.65 -8.57
C ASN A 676 -18.99 -20.58 -9.10
N PHE A 677 -19.38 -19.43 -9.66
CA PHE A 677 -20.71 -19.18 -10.20
C PHE A 677 -20.98 -19.99 -11.48
N SER A 678 -20.00 -20.09 -12.39
CA SER A 678 -20.05 -20.94 -13.58
C SER A 678 -20.33 -22.41 -13.21
N LYS A 679 -19.64 -22.93 -12.20
CA LYS A 679 -19.88 -24.30 -11.68
C LYS A 679 -21.26 -24.45 -11.06
N ALA A 680 -21.70 -23.48 -10.25
CA ALA A 680 -22.98 -23.55 -9.54
C ALA A 680 -24.20 -23.44 -10.48
N THR A 681 -24.04 -22.74 -11.60
CA THR A 681 -25.12 -22.48 -12.58
C THR A 681 -25.05 -23.35 -13.84
N ASN A 682 -23.92 -24.05 -14.05
CA ASN A 682 -23.61 -24.81 -15.28
C ASN A 682 -23.59 -23.94 -16.55
N LEU A 683 -23.21 -22.66 -16.42
CA LEU A 683 -23.02 -21.71 -17.52
C LEU A 683 -21.53 -21.63 -17.90
N ASN A 684 -21.21 -21.48 -19.19
CA ASN A 684 -19.83 -21.19 -19.62
C ASN A 684 -19.56 -19.69 -19.55
N LEU A 685 -18.86 -19.25 -18.51
CA LEU A 685 -18.54 -17.84 -18.26
C LEU A 685 -17.04 -17.53 -18.43
N SER A 686 -16.30 -18.41 -19.11
CA SER A 686 -14.84 -18.25 -19.29
C SER A 686 -14.44 -16.95 -20.00
N TYR A 687 -15.34 -16.42 -20.84
CA TYR A 687 -15.15 -15.16 -21.56
C TYR A 687 -15.25 -13.91 -20.67
N MET A 688 -15.90 -14.01 -19.50
CA MET A 688 -16.01 -12.90 -18.55
C MET A 688 -14.75 -12.73 -17.70
N LYS A 689 -13.85 -13.72 -17.70
CA LYS A 689 -12.63 -13.64 -16.89
C LYS A 689 -11.75 -12.48 -17.33
N LEU A 690 -11.33 -11.70 -16.35
CA LEU A 690 -10.40 -10.60 -16.57
C LEU A 690 -8.97 -11.12 -16.67
N GLU A 691 -8.16 -10.48 -17.52
CA GLU A 691 -6.72 -10.71 -17.54
C GLU A 691 -6.12 -10.28 -16.19
N VAL A 692 -5.71 -11.26 -15.41
CA VAL A 692 -4.85 -11.07 -14.25
C VAL A 692 -3.43 -11.12 -14.78
N ALA A 693 -2.61 -10.13 -14.45
CA ALA A 693 -1.18 -10.19 -14.76
C ALA A 693 -0.61 -11.50 -14.22
N THR A 694 -0.27 -12.42 -15.11
CA THR A 694 0.25 -13.72 -14.73
C THR A 694 1.68 -13.55 -14.22
N ALA A 695 1.86 -13.70 -12.91
CA ALA A 695 3.08 -14.31 -12.42
C ALA A 695 3.14 -15.71 -13.05
N GLU A 696 4.28 -16.05 -13.64
CA GLU A 696 4.50 -17.33 -14.30
C GLU A 696 4.03 -18.52 -13.44
N THR A 697 3.21 -19.36 -14.05
CA THR A 697 2.61 -20.56 -13.45
C THR A 697 3.68 -21.56 -13.00
N VAL A 698 3.67 -21.91 -11.71
CA VAL A 698 4.12 -23.23 -11.22
C VAL A 698 2.88 -23.95 -10.69
N THR A 699 2.47 -25.03 -11.36
CA THR A 699 1.40 -25.92 -10.92
C THR A 699 1.82 -26.66 -9.64
N ASP A 700 1.06 -26.54 -8.54
CA ASP A 700 1.28 -27.33 -7.33
C ASP A 700 0.20 -28.41 -7.16
N ASN A 701 0.63 -29.66 -7.34
CA ASN A 701 -0.06 -30.85 -6.84
C ASN A 701 0.65 -31.25 -5.54
N ARG A 702 0.14 -30.90 -4.36
CA ARG A 702 0.75 -31.37 -3.09
C ARG A 702 -0.23 -31.96 -2.09
N GLN A 703 0.18 -33.11 -1.56
CA GLN A 703 -0.41 -33.79 -0.42
C GLN A 703 -0.19 -32.99 0.88
N PRO A 704 -1.04 -33.20 1.91
CA PRO A 704 -0.90 -32.51 3.20
C PRO A 704 0.44 -32.81 3.88
N LEU A 705 0.97 -31.80 4.59
CA LEU A 705 2.26 -31.83 5.29
C LEU A 705 2.29 -32.86 6.44
N SER A 706 3.45 -33.49 6.64
CA SER A 706 3.72 -34.41 7.74
C SER A 706 3.90 -33.70 9.10
N GLN A 707 3.76 -34.43 10.22
CA GLN A 707 3.93 -33.85 11.56
C GLN A 707 5.34 -33.26 11.80
N ASP A 708 6.36 -33.84 11.20
CA ASP A 708 7.75 -33.36 11.32
C ASP A 708 7.96 -32.04 10.55
N GLU A 709 7.34 -31.90 9.37
CA GLU A 709 7.34 -30.64 8.61
C GLU A 709 6.57 -29.53 9.32
N VAL A 710 5.50 -29.87 10.05
CA VAL A 710 4.74 -28.89 10.85
C VAL A 710 5.57 -28.37 12.02
N SER A 711 6.35 -29.22 12.69
CA SER A 711 7.25 -28.82 13.77
C SER A 711 8.37 -27.90 13.27
N LEU A 712 8.98 -28.26 12.14
CA LEU A 712 10.08 -27.51 11.53
C LEU A 712 9.64 -26.17 10.93
N LYS A 713 8.37 -26.01 10.54
CA LYS A 713 7.83 -24.76 9.96
C LYS A 713 7.97 -23.54 10.86
N GLN A 714 8.08 -23.72 12.17
CA GLN A 714 8.30 -22.62 13.11
C GLN A 714 9.68 -21.99 12.98
N SER A 715 10.67 -22.74 12.50
CA SER A 715 12.06 -22.29 12.31
C SER A 715 12.44 -22.12 10.84
N PHE A 716 11.72 -22.79 9.93
CA PHE A 716 12.03 -22.82 8.50
C PHE A 716 10.77 -22.53 7.67
N SER A 717 10.67 -21.31 7.16
CA SER A 717 9.47 -20.83 6.47
C SER A 717 9.15 -21.61 5.19
N ASN A 718 10.18 -22.18 4.54
CA ASN A 718 10.07 -22.86 3.26
C ASN A 718 10.13 -24.41 3.36
N ILE A 719 10.15 -25.00 4.56
CA ILE A 719 10.31 -26.47 4.73
C ILE A 719 9.16 -27.26 4.10
N GLY A 720 7.95 -26.69 4.06
CA GLY A 720 6.79 -27.29 3.37
C GLY A 720 6.68 -26.94 1.89
N GLU A 721 7.64 -26.16 1.36
CA GLU A 721 7.68 -25.76 -0.05
C GLU A 721 8.43 -26.76 -0.93
N TYR A 722 9.07 -27.78 -0.35
CA TYR A 722 9.85 -28.79 -1.08
C TYR A 722 9.62 -30.20 -0.51
N SER A 723 9.58 -31.22 -1.38
CA SER A 723 9.43 -32.61 -0.95
C SER A 723 10.72 -33.15 -0.35
N LEU A 724 10.78 -33.26 0.97
CA LEU A 724 11.90 -33.80 1.73
C LEU A 724 11.58 -35.24 2.19
N ASN A 725 12.57 -36.13 2.14
CA ASN A 725 12.45 -37.46 2.74
C ASN A 725 12.78 -37.41 4.25
N GLN A 726 12.47 -38.49 4.96
CA GLN A 726 12.63 -38.55 6.42
C GLN A 726 14.08 -38.33 6.88
N ASP A 727 15.07 -38.82 6.13
CA ASP A 727 16.48 -38.64 6.49
C ASP A 727 16.93 -37.19 6.34
N GLN A 728 16.42 -36.49 5.32
CA GLN A 728 16.65 -35.06 5.11
C GLN A 728 15.98 -34.22 6.20
N LEU A 729 14.73 -34.52 6.57
CA LEU A 729 14.03 -33.85 7.67
C LEU A 729 14.77 -34.04 9.00
N ASN A 730 15.21 -35.27 9.28
CA ASN A 730 16.00 -35.57 10.47
C ASN A 730 17.35 -34.84 10.47
N ALA A 731 18.03 -34.73 9.32
CA ALA A 731 19.29 -34.01 9.22
C ALA A 731 19.13 -32.51 9.47
N ILE A 732 18.07 -31.89 8.94
CA ILE A 732 17.74 -30.47 9.15
C ILE A 732 17.42 -30.23 10.63
N GLU A 733 16.59 -31.07 11.25
CA GLU A 733 16.23 -30.94 12.66
C GLU A 733 17.45 -31.11 13.58
N ASN A 734 18.32 -32.08 13.29
CA ASN A 734 19.53 -32.29 14.07
C ASN A 734 20.48 -31.08 13.98
N TRP A 735 20.63 -30.47 12.80
CA TRP A 735 21.42 -29.24 12.64
C TRP A 735 20.79 -28.03 13.32
N ARG A 736 19.46 -27.88 13.25
CA ARG A 736 18.71 -26.85 13.98
C ARG A 736 19.00 -26.95 15.47
N ARG A 737 18.83 -28.15 16.05
CA ARG A 737 19.07 -28.40 17.47
C ARG A 737 20.52 -28.13 17.86
N TYR A 738 21.49 -28.62 17.09
CA TYR A 738 22.91 -28.35 17.34
C TYR A 738 23.24 -26.85 17.33
N LEU A 739 22.72 -26.10 16.35
CA LEU A 739 22.95 -24.65 16.29
C LEU A 739 22.34 -23.93 17.50
N THR A 740 21.13 -24.32 17.91
CA THR A 740 20.47 -23.74 19.08
C THR A 740 21.23 -24.06 20.38
N GLU A 741 21.70 -25.29 20.55
CA GLU A 741 22.38 -25.72 21.78
C GLU A 741 23.84 -25.22 21.86
N ALA A 742 24.61 -25.34 20.77
CA ALA A 742 26.03 -24.99 20.76
C ALA A 742 26.29 -23.48 20.80
N TYR A 743 25.32 -22.66 20.38
CA TYR A 743 25.44 -21.20 20.29
C TYR A 743 24.35 -20.45 21.06
N GLN A 744 23.76 -21.06 22.10
CA GLN A 744 22.65 -20.49 22.87
C GLN A 744 22.93 -19.06 23.40
N ASP A 745 24.20 -18.74 23.68
CA ASP A 745 24.63 -17.43 24.17
C ASP A 745 24.81 -16.39 23.03
N SER A 746 24.45 -16.72 21.78
CA SER A 746 24.58 -15.84 20.60
C SER A 746 23.34 -15.92 19.69
N PRO A 747 22.21 -15.30 20.09
CA PRO A 747 20.93 -15.42 19.38
C PRO A 747 20.95 -14.93 17.93
N ASP A 748 21.65 -13.84 17.64
CA ASP A 748 21.76 -13.28 16.29
C ASP A 748 22.53 -14.21 15.35
N PHE A 749 23.53 -14.93 15.89
CA PHE A 749 24.28 -15.92 15.14
C PHE A 749 23.42 -17.15 14.83
N ILE A 750 22.60 -17.60 15.79
CA ILE A 750 21.62 -18.67 15.58
C ILE A 750 20.64 -18.26 14.48
N ALA A 751 20.02 -17.08 14.58
CA ALA A 751 19.05 -16.59 13.61
C ALA A 751 19.64 -16.53 12.19
N LYS A 752 20.87 -16.02 12.06
CA LYS A 752 21.59 -16.01 10.78
C LYS A 752 21.85 -17.42 10.24
N LYS A 753 22.26 -18.36 11.08
CA LYS A 753 22.56 -19.74 10.65
C LYS A 753 21.31 -20.57 10.35
N ILE A 754 20.21 -20.30 11.03
CA ILE A 754 18.90 -20.88 10.72
C ILE A 754 18.40 -20.36 9.37
N ASN A 755 18.56 -19.06 9.08
CA ASN A 755 18.24 -18.53 7.74
C ASN A 755 19.15 -19.09 6.65
N ASP A 756 20.47 -19.18 6.89
CA ASP A 756 21.41 -19.82 5.95
C ASP A 756 20.98 -21.28 5.65
N LEU A 757 20.47 -22.01 6.65
CA LEU A 757 19.99 -23.38 6.49
C LEU A 757 18.62 -23.42 5.77
N ASN A 758 17.73 -22.46 6.05
CA ASN A 758 16.45 -22.27 5.35
C ASN A 758 16.65 -22.07 3.84
N ASP A 759 17.63 -21.23 3.47
CA ASP A 759 18.00 -20.97 2.07
C ASP A 759 18.60 -22.21 1.37
N LYS A 760 19.05 -23.21 2.13
CA LYS A 760 19.61 -24.47 1.62
C LYS A 760 18.60 -25.61 1.53
N ILE A 761 17.40 -25.47 2.08
CA ILE A 761 16.33 -26.47 1.95
C ILE A 761 16.02 -26.85 0.48
N PRO A 762 15.97 -25.93 -0.51
CA PRO A 762 15.74 -26.29 -1.91
C PRO A 762 16.85 -27.18 -2.48
N ASP A 763 18.11 -26.88 -2.12
CA ASP A 763 19.28 -27.65 -2.55
C ASP A 763 19.35 -29.02 -1.86
N ILE A 764 18.91 -29.11 -0.59
CA ILE A 764 18.81 -30.36 0.17
C ILE A 764 17.73 -31.26 -0.41
N ALA A 765 16.52 -30.72 -0.63
CA ALA A 765 15.40 -31.46 -1.24
C ALA A 765 15.77 -31.98 -2.64
N GLY A 766 16.48 -31.17 -3.43
CA GLY A 766 16.98 -31.56 -4.75
C GLY A 766 18.19 -32.50 -4.73
N GLY A 767 18.71 -32.89 -3.55
CA GLY A 767 19.89 -33.74 -3.41
C GLY A 767 21.20 -33.11 -3.90
N LYS A 768 21.20 -31.79 -4.16
CA LYS A 768 22.37 -31.02 -4.61
C LYS A 768 23.30 -30.65 -3.45
N PHE A 769 22.78 -30.69 -2.23
CA PHE A 769 23.52 -30.38 -1.03
C PHE A 769 23.17 -31.37 0.09
N ASN A 770 24.18 -32.10 0.57
CA ASN A 770 24.04 -32.94 1.74
C ASN A 770 24.61 -32.18 2.94
N LEU A 771 23.84 -32.10 4.01
CA LEU A 771 24.32 -31.50 5.26
C LEU A 771 25.52 -32.30 5.77
N PRO A 772 26.59 -31.62 6.19
CA PRO A 772 27.74 -32.32 6.76
C PRO A 772 27.34 -33.01 8.08
N PRO A 773 28.05 -34.05 8.50
CA PRO A 773 27.85 -34.62 9.83
C PRO A 773 28.09 -33.55 10.90
N ILE A 774 27.29 -33.59 11.96
CA ILE A 774 27.42 -32.64 13.07
C ILE A 774 28.78 -32.86 13.75
N PRO A 775 29.55 -31.80 14.06
CA PRO A 775 30.87 -31.94 14.68
C PRO A 775 30.81 -32.67 16.03
N ASP A 776 31.74 -33.61 16.25
CA ASP A 776 31.80 -34.50 17.45
C ASP A 776 32.13 -33.82 18.79
N ASN A 777 32.08 -32.49 18.89
CA ASN A 777 32.24 -31.82 20.18
C ASN A 777 30.93 -31.77 20.96
N LYS A 778 30.66 -32.94 21.59
CA LYS A 778 29.84 -33.19 22.80
C LYS A 778 28.55 -32.37 22.94
N ILE A 779 27.41 -32.98 22.61
CA ILE A 779 26.50 -33.59 23.60
C ILE A 779 25.88 -34.85 22.97
N MET A 780 26.11 -36.01 23.59
CA MET A 780 25.50 -37.30 23.21
C MET A 780 24.04 -37.37 23.68
N PRO A 781 23.19 -38.19 23.01
CA PRO A 781 21.79 -38.32 23.35
C PRO A 781 21.60 -39.01 24.71
N THR A 782 20.80 -38.41 25.59
CA THR A 782 20.16 -39.17 26.68
C THR A 782 19.00 -39.94 26.07
N VAL A 783 19.30 -41.15 25.60
CA VAL A 783 18.28 -42.19 25.47
C VAL A 783 17.86 -42.56 26.89
N GLU A 784 16.68 -42.11 27.34
CA GLU A 784 16.00 -42.78 28.43
C GLU A 784 15.54 -44.15 27.92
N THR A 785 16.40 -45.15 28.16
CA THR A 785 15.98 -46.55 28.14
C THR A 785 15.22 -46.81 29.43
N PRO A 786 13.96 -47.27 29.38
CA PRO A 786 13.32 -47.84 30.56
C PRO A 786 13.95 -49.22 30.81
N SER A 787 14.95 -49.29 31.69
CA SER A 787 15.48 -50.57 32.17
C SER A 787 14.60 -51.14 33.28
N ILE A 788 13.67 -52.00 32.87
CA ILE A 788 13.32 -53.30 33.46
C ILE A 788 13.06 -53.31 34.98
N HIS A 789 11.78 -53.38 35.35
CA HIS A 789 11.38 -54.29 36.43
C HIS A 789 11.04 -55.65 35.84
N SER A 790 11.74 -56.66 36.36
CA SER A 790 11.53 -58.08 36.20
C SER A 790 10.07 -58.50 36.45
N SER A 791 9.50 -59.32 35.57
CA SER A 791 9.20 -60.73 35.89
C SER A 791 8.38 -61.41 34.78
N ASN A 792 8.98 -62.47 34.23
CA ASN A 792 8.39 -63.78 33.90
C ASN A 792 7.17 -63.94 32.97
N HIS A 793 7.36 -64.94 32.08
CA HIS A 793 6.38 -65.86 31.48
C HIS A 793 5.51 -65.26 30.36
N ASP A 794 5.24 -65.92 29.23
CA ASP A 794 5.52 -67.27 28.74
C ASP A 794 5.23 -67.27 27.22
N ARG A 795 5.93 -68.16 26.50
CA ARG A 795 5.46 -68.97 25.35
C ARG A 795 4.66 -68.37 24.17
N THR A 796 5.25 -68.64 23.00
CA THR A 796 4.66 -69.19 21.75
C THR A 796 3.50 -68.40 21.11
N ARG A 797 3.54 -68.08 19.83
CA ARG A 797 3.69 -68.98 18.69
C ARG A 797 3.87 -68.16 17.42
#